data_AF-A0A2H0PUZ9-F1
#
_entry.id   AF-A0A2H0PUZ9-F1
#
_cell.length_a   1.000
_cell.length_b   1.000
_cell.length_c   1.000
_cell.angle_alpha   90.00
_cell.angle_beta   90.00
_cell.angle_gamma   90.00
#
_symmetry.space_group_name_H-M   'P 1'
#
loop_
_entity.id
_entity.type
_entity.pdbx_description
1 polymer ?
#
loop_
_entity_poly.entity_id
_entity_poly.type
_entity_poly.pdbx_seq_one_letter_code
_entity_poly.pdbx_strand_id
1 'polypeptide(L)'
;MNVKCKKIKLSIFAAIVILAGFGFASEAAATVTYYIQSKLSTTANSVDGWGSASNLSDASNTNANVYGTVVPLAGGDMYAIYIASTSITGIKYTSGSGWGATTTIATGKTGMANNMSAVSDSSGNIHLTYIDSLSYVQYQKYTTSWQTAVALDSNATNEYTTLAIDTAGNNGLYAFWVRANDILYRRGCSPYALADWDATSTFESAGGNSNNWTVAGYKDFGSGKIFAEWTQGAASPYSIKWKSLTPTSCVTGINISGNIYLADETTQNATSFTIALSVNNGATTTVTATSTYTFSTVTVASGDSIAVYIEGTTTDANTFTVTDGLTNATSVDLYLGKVAIGNNNSSTTLNSDICKQSNYPTTTDNLLFCSVNNITATSGVEVHILQNKKYDTGIGATLTTQGAGGDLHLSTSSQATLSATTTISGNVTISSGATSTIYATTTLINVSVGGNWTNSGNFTANTSTVTFTATASGKTITTGGSPFYNLTFDGSGGEWTLQDALDVNNNLNLTAGTLIASSQNINIAGDLTLASGGYFTKGTGTLTFDGSTAKTWTDNNATKQDMGSVIIDGSSKTINLGSDVKITKLTIGLDDTFGAESYTFTITGLGTGASRPFLINSGGTFNASTSLAEFIATSTTDI
;
A
#
# COMPACT_ATOMS: atom_id res chain seq x y z
N MET A 1 12.33 42.19 -39.66
CA MET A 1 12.84 41.05 -40.46
C MET A 1 11.70 40.06 -40.61
N ASN A 2 11.03 40.03 -41.77
CA ASN A 2 9.91 39.11 -42.05
C ASN A 2 10.48 37.74 -42.38
N VAL A 3 10.50 36.83 -41.41
CA VAL A 3 10.82 35.42 -41.67
C VAL A 3 9.53 34.74 -42.13
N LYS A 4 9.36 34.65 -43.45
CA LYS A 4 8.48 33.66 -44.08
C LYS A 4 9.08 32.28 -43.82
N CYS A 5 8.56 31.53 -42.86
CA CYS A 5 8.95 30.14 -42.69
C CYS A 5 8.23 29.25 -43.72
N LYS A 6 9.01 28.78 -44.71
CA LYS A 6 8.69 27.68 -45.62
C LYS A 6 8.84 26.34 -44.88
N LYS A 7 7.83 25.48 -45.00
CA LYS A 7 7.78 23.99 -44.90
C LYS A 7 8.92 23.24 -44.15
N ILE A 8 8.55 22.52 -43.08
CA ILE A 8 9.12 21.22 -42.63
C ILE A 8 7.97 20.52 -41.84
N LYS A 9 7.54 19.26 -42.00
CA LYS A 9 7.96 18.08 -42.76
C LYS A 9 6.69 17.30 -43.16
N LEU A 10 6.54 17.02 -44.45
CA LEU A 10 5.56 16.08 -44.98
C LEU A 10 6.10 14.66 -44.71
N SER A 11 5.34 13.87 -43.97
CA SER A 11 5.39 12.41 -44.06
C SER A 11 4.11 11.99 -44.77
N ILE A 12 4.20 11.06 -45.72
CA ILE A 12 3.13 10.61 -46.60
C ILE A 12 1.82 10.39 -45.82
N PHE A 13 0.69 10.82 -46.40
CA PHE A 13 -0.69 10.29 -46.30
C PHE A 13 -1.75 11.41 -46.33
N ALA A 14 -2.96 11.04 -46.79
CA ALA A 14 -4.05 11.87 -47.27
C ALA A 14 -4.19 13.26 -46.63
N ALA A 15 -4.28 14.31 -47.47
CA ALA A 15 -4.64 15.63 -46.98
C ALA A 15 -6.15 15.70 -46.73
N ILE A 16 -6.54 16.07 -45.51
CA ILE A 16 -7.86 16.63 -45.25
C ILE A 16 -7.85 18.08 -45.74
N VAL A 17 -8.66 18.38 -46.76
CA VAL A 17 -8.88 19.75 -47.21
C VAL A 17 -10.21 20.20 -46.61
N ILE A 18 -10.15 21.18 -45.70
CA ILE A 18 -11.33 21.92 -45.25
C ILE A 18 -11.61 22.96 -46.34
N LEU A 19 -12.66 22.76 -47.14
CA LEU A 19 -13.04 23.73 -48.17
C LEU A 19 -13.83 24.88 -47.51
N ALA A 20 -13.16 25.99 -47.22
CA ALA A 20 -13.84 27.27 -47.08
C ALA A 20 -13.98 27.87 -48.49
N GLY A 21 -15.20 28.10 -48.95
CA GLY A 21 -15.45 28.80 -50.20
C GLY A 21 -14.96 30.24 -50.13
N PHE A 22 -13.73 30.51 -50.57
CA PHE A 22 -13.26 31.85 -50.91
C PHE A 22 -12.72 31.86 -52.34
N GLY A 23 -13.64 32.05 -53.29
CA GLY A 23 -13.33 32.54 -54.63
C GLY A 23 -13.91 33.95 -54.76
N PHE A 24 -13.09 34.93 -55.14
CA PHE A 24 -13.60 36.22 -55.61
C PHE A 24 -14.30 36.00 -56.96
N ALA A 25 -15.63 35.90 -56.93
CA ALA A 25 -16.54 36.33 -58.00
C ALA A 25 -17.95 36.39 -57.41
N SER A 26 -18.64 37.50 -57.66
CA SER A 26 -20.02 37.75 -57.25
C SER A 26 -20.99 36.82 -57.96
N GLU A 27 -21.77 36.05 -57.20
CA GLU A 27 -23.20 35.80 -57.44
C GLU A 27 -23.83 35.06 -56.25
N ALA A 28 -25.14 35.16 -56.14
CA ALA A 28 -25.93 35.00 -54.92
C ALA A 28 -25.93 33.59 -54.27
N ALA A 29 -25.92 33.60 -52.94
CA ALA A 29 -26.48 32.62 -52.00
C ALA A 29 -26.30 31.11 -52.31
N ALA A 30 -25.13 30.58 -51.95
CA ALA A 30 -25.02 29.18 -51.56
C ALA A 30 -24.79 29.12 -50.04
N THR A 31 -25.60 28.33 -49.32
CA THR A 31 -25.40 28.01 -47.91
C THR A 31 -23.96 27.51 -47.72
N VAL A 32 -23.19 28.12 -46.83
CA VAL A 32 -21.82 27.66 -46.55
C VAL A 32 -21.90 26.32 -45.83
N THR A 33 -21.43 25.25 -46.49
CA THR A 33 -21.35 23.91 -45.91
C THR A 33 -19.92 23.60 -45.45
N TYR A 34 -19.78 22.91 -44.32
CA TYR A 34 -18.51 22.49 -43.73
C TYR A 34 -18.47 20.98 -43.61
N TYR A 35 -17.53 20.33 -44.29
CA TYR A 35 -17.40 18.87 -44.27
C TYR A 35 -15.96 18.44 -44.52
N ILE A 36 -15.66 17.20 -44.14
CA ILE A 36 -14.34 16.60 -44.26
C ILE A 36 -14.25 15.87 -45.59
N GLN A 37 -13.22 16.20 -46.38
CA GLN A 37 -12.83 15.42 -47.55
C GLN A 37 -11.41 14.90 -47.38
N SER A 38 -11.11 13.77 -48.00
CA SER A 38 -9.75 13.27 -48.16
C SER A 38 -9.35 13.19 -49.63
N LYS A 39 -8.06 13.38 -49.90
CA LYS A 39 -7.43 13.10 -51.19
C LYS A 39 -6.19 12.25 -50.97
N LEU A 40 -6.07 11.16 -51.71
CA LEU A 40 -4.89 10.30 -51.72
C LEU A 40 -3.89 10.82 -52.76
N SER A 41 -2.63 10.98 -52.38
CA SER A 41 -1.54 11.26 -53.33
C SER A 41 -0.86 9.95 -53.71
N THR A 42 -0.61 9.75 -55.01
CA THR A 42 0.20 8.65 -55.54
C THR A 42 1.69 8.99 -55.59
N THR A 43 2.06 10.25 -55.33
CA THR A 43 3.44 10.73 -55.34
C THR A 43 3.80 11.36 -54.00
N ALA A 44 4.95 10.95 -53.44
CA ALA A 44 5.47 11.53 -52.21
C ALA A 44 5.91 12.99 -52.47
N ASN A 45 5.61 13.89 -51.53
CA ASN A 45 6.05 15.28 -51.55
C ASN A 45 5.58 16.15 -52.74
N SER A 46 4.63 15.67 -53.55
CA SER A 46 4.03 16.44 -54.64
C SER A 46 2.50 16.49 -54.55
N VAL A 47 1.94 17.59 -55.05
CA VAL A 47 0.49 17.76 -55.23
C VAL A 47 0.00 17.27 -56.59
N ASP A 48 0.93 16.98 -57.51
CA ASP A 48 0.63 16.64 -58.90
C ASP A 48 0.04 15.22 -59.04
N GLY A 49 0.12 14.40 -57.99
CA GLY A 49 -0.41 13.04 -57.94
C GLY A 49 -1.69 12.88 -57.09
N TRP A 50 -2.38 13.97 -56.76
CA TRP A 50 -3.59 13.89 -55.92
C TRP A 50 -4.79 13.39 -56.72
N GLY A 51 -5.41 12.32 -56.24
CA GLY A 51 -6.64 11.77 -56.80
C GLY A 51 -7.89 12.60 -56.49
N SER A 52 -9.05 12.06 -56.88
CA SER A 52 -10.36 12.64 -56.60
C SER A 52 -10.65 12.74 -55.09
N ALA A 53 -11.38 13.78 -54.71
CA ALA A 53 -11.83 13.95 -53.32
C ALA A 53 -12.87 12.89 -52.94
N SER A 54 -12.74 12.34 -51.73
CA SER A 54 -13.75 11.49 -51.10
C SER A 54 -14.34 12.22 -49.90
N ASN A 55 -15.67 12.35 -49.85
CA ASN A 55 -16.37 12.91 -48.69
C ASN A 55 -16.33 11.91 -47.53
N LEU A 56 -15.84 12.33 -46.37
CA LEU A 56 -15.80 11.53 -45.15
C LEU A 56 -16.94 11.88 -44.19
N SER A 57 -17.52 13.07 -44.31
CA SER A 57 -18.65 13.53 -43.52
C SER A 57 -19.78 14.08 -44.40
N ASP A 58 -20.93 14.35 -43.78
CA ASP A 58 -22.12 14.91 -44.45
C ASP A 58 -21.81 16.26 -45.13
N ALA A 59 -21.93 16.29 -46.46
CA ALA A 59 -21.68 17.48 -47.27
C ALA A 59 -22.76 18.56 -47.14
N SER A 60 -23.89 18.26 -46.49
CA SER A 60 -24.95 19.22 -46.22
C SER A 60 -24.78 19.97 -44.89
N ASN A 61 -23.78 19.60 -44.07
CA ASN A 61 -23.55 20.21 -42.77
C ASN A 61 -23.24 21.71 -42.88
N THR A 62 -23.96 22.55 -42.12
CA THR A 62 -23.77 24.00 -42.09
C THR A 62 -23.07 24.49 -40.82
N ASN A 63 -22.77 23.61 -39.87
CA ASN A 63 -22.04 23.94 -38.65
C ASN A 63 -20.53 24.04 -38.91
N ALA A 64 -19.92 25.17 -38.53
CA ALA A 64 -18.49 25.42 -38.72
C ALA A 64 -17.56 24.64 -37.77
N ASN A 65 -18.09 23.97 -36.73
CA ASN A 65 -17.31 23.11 -35.83
C ASN A 65 -16.99 21.77 -36.51
N VAL A 66 -16.09 21.84 -37.48
CA VAL A 66 -15.66 20.71 -38.31
C VAL A 66 -14.15 20.69 -38.36
N TYR A 67 -13.57 19.69 -37.70
CA TYR A 67 -12.12 19.50 -37.62
C TYR A 67 -11.82 18.01 -37.73
N GLY A 68 -10.62 17.65 -38.20
CA GLY A 68 -10.26 16.26 -38.36
C GLY A 68 -8.76 16.04 -38.34
N THR A 69 -8.38 14.81 -38.03
CA THR A 69 -7.01 14.30 -38.14
C THR A 69 -7.04 12.94 -38.83
N VAL A 70 -5.91 12.56 -39.42
CA VAL A 70 -5.71 11.24 -40.01
C VAL A 70 -4.43 10.66 -39.44
N VAL A 71 -4.51 9.43 -38.92
CA VAL A 71 -3.36 8.71 -38.39
C VAL A 71 -3.02 7.50 -39.26
N PRO A 72 -1.74 7.25 -39.54
CA PRO A 72 -1.32 6.08 -40.31
C PRO A 72 -1.43 4.78 -39.50
N LEU A 73 -1.81 3.70 -40.16
CA LEU A 73 -1.79 2.35 -39.61
C LEU A 73 -0.79 1.49 -40.41
N ALA A 74 -0.79 0.18 -40.19
CA ALA A 74 0.06 -0.77 -40.92
C ALA A 74 -0.41 -0.97 -42.38
N GLY A 75 0.52 -1.30 -43.28
CA GLY A 75 0.19 -1.71 -44.65
C GLY A 75 -0.41 -0.62 -45.55
N GLY A 76 -0.32 0.65 -45.15
CA GLY A 76 -0.92 1.78 -45.87
C GLY A 76 -2.39 2.03 -45.52
N ASP A 77 -2.94 1.30 -44.54
CA ASP A 77 -4.22 1.65 -43.93
C ASP A 77 -4.10 2.99 -43.19
N MET A 78 -5.22 3.71 -43.12
CA MET A 78 -5.31 4.98 -42.38
C MET A 78 -6.56 4.98 -41.52
N TYR A 79 -6.59 5.83 -40.51
CA TYR A 79 -7.81 6.10 -39.76
C TYR A 79 -8.04 7.60 -39.65
N ALA A 80 -9.18 8.06 -40.15
CA ALA A 80 -9.60 9.44 -39.98
C ALA A 80 -10.50 9.56 -38.76
N ILE A 81 -10.25 10.59 -37.96
CA ILE A 81 -11.07 10.97 -36.81
C ILE A 81 -11.47 12.40 -37.03
N TYR A 82 -12.76 12.69 -36.99
CA TYR A 82 -13.26 14.04 -37.18
C TYR A 82 -14.40 14.37 -36.21
N ILE A 83 -14.55 15.65 -35.93
CA ILE A 83 -15.68 16.22 -35.23
C ILE A 83 -16.57 16.91 -36.25
N ALA A 84 -17.88 16.67 -36.18
CA ALA A 84 -18.88 17.41 -36.91
C ALA A 84 -19.99 17.82 -35.94
N SER A 85 -20.19 19.12 -35.79
CA SER A 85 -21.00 19.71 -34.71
C SER A 85 -20.44 19.35 -33.33
N THR A 86 -20.83 18.21 -32.74
CA THR A 86 -20.30 17.71 -31.46
C THR A 86 -19.95 16.23 -31.53
N SER A 87 -20.32 15.53 -32.60
CA SER A 87 -20.06 14.09 -32.72
C SER A 87 -18.62 13.86 -33.18
N ILE A 88 -17.83 13.15 -32.37
CA ILE A 88 -16.52 12.65 -32.75
C ILE A 88 -16.72 11.30 -33.44
N THR A 89 -16.33 11.22 -34.70
CA THR A 89 -16.57 10.08 -35.59
C THR A 89 -15.25 9.57 -36.17
N GLY A 90 -15.13 8.25 -36.25
CA GLY A 90 -14.01 7.54 -36.86
C GLY A 90 -14.39 6.86 -38.16
N ILE A 91 -13.45 6.77 -39.10
CA ILE A 91 -13.61 6.01 -40.34
C ILE A 91 -12.26 5.43 -40.76
N LYS A 92 -12.21 4.12 -41.04
CA LYS A 92 -10.99 3.43 -41.47
C LYS A 92 -10.88 3.45 -43.00
N TYR A 93 -9.70 3.79 -43.50
CA TYR A 93 -9.29 3.52 -44.87
C TYR A 93 -8.51 2.21 -44.91
N THR A 94 -8.92 1.28 -45.77
CA THR A 94 -8.18 0.07 -46.04
C THR A 94 -7.49 0.18 -47.40
N SER A 95 -6.18 -0.04 -47.41
CA SER A 95 -5.37 -0.01 -48.62
C SER A 95 -5.95 -0.96 -49.68
N GLY A 96 -6.21 -0.43 -50.88
CA GLY A 96 -6.87 -1.17 -51.97
C GLY A 96 -8.39 -1.28 -51.89
N SER A 97 -9.03 -1.01 -50.74
CA SER A 97 -10.49 -1.11 -50.56
C SER A 97 -11.20 0.23 -50.37
N GLY A 98 -10.48 1.28 -49.96
CA GLY A 98 -11.07 2.61 -49.75
C GLY A 98 -11.55 2.86 -48.32
N TRP A 99 -12.38 3.89 -48.14
CA TRP A 99 -12.98 4.25 -46.85
C TRP A 99 -14.16 3.34 -46.52
N GLY A 100 -14.19 2.82 -45.29
CA GLY A 100 -15.25 1.95 -44.79
C GLY A 100 -16.43 2.72 -44.18
N ALA A 101 -17.13 2.07 -43.25
CA ALA A 101 -18.23 2.68 -42.50
C ALA A 101 -17.74 3.62 -41.39
N THR A 102 -18.54 4.64 -41.08
CA THR A 102 -18.30 5.54 -39.95
C THR A 102 -18.65 4.86 -38.62
N THR A 103 -17.96 5.27 -37.55
CA THR A 103 -18.17 4.81 -36.18
C THR A 103 -18.24 6.01 -35.24
N THR A 104 -19.29 6.13 -34.45
CA THR A 104 -19.36 7.17 -33.40
C THR A 104 -18.43 6.80 -32.24
N ILE A 105 -17.57 7.73 -31.85
CA ILE A 105 -16.54 7.53 -30.81
C ILE A 105 -16.97 8.18 -29.50
N ALA A 106 -17.29 9.48 -29.55
CA ALA A 106 -17.57 10.30 -28.39
C ALA A 106 -18.33 11.59 -28.76
N THR A 107 -18.63 12.42 -27.76
CA THR A 107 -19.20 13.76 -27.92
C THR A 107 -18.22 14.81 -27.42
N GLY A 108 -17.76 15.68 -28.30
CA GLY A 108 -16.84 16.78 -27.99
C GLY A 108 -17.55 18.08 -27.62
N LYS A 109 -16.78 19.00 -27.03
CA LYS A 109 -17.22 20.38 -26.74
C LYS A 109 -17.64 21.17 -27.98
N THR A 110 -18.77 21.87 -27.87
CA THR A 110 -19.29 22.77 -28.91
C THR A 110 -18.40 24.01 -29.05
N GLY A 111 -18.08 24.39 -30.30
CA GLY A 111 -17.43 25.67 -30.61
C GLY A 111 -15.93 25.76 -30.27
N MET A 112 -15.31 24.64 -29.89
CA MET A 112 -13.88 24.59 -29.59
C MET A 112 -13.08 24.11 -30.80
N ALA A 113 -12.17 24.95 -31.29
CA ALA A 113 -11.15 24.54 -32.26
C ALA A 113 -10.08 23.67 -31.59
N ASN A 114 -9.45 22.76 -32.34
CA ASN A 114 -8.41 21.84 -31.86
C ASN A 114 -8.84 21.03 -30.62
N ASN A 115 -10.07 20.51 -30.69
CA ASN A 115 -10.71 19.77 -29.62
C ASN A 115 -10.20 18.32 -29.46
N MET A 116 -9.35 17.85 -30.36
CA MET A 116 -8.86 16.47 -30.32
C MET A 116 -7.52 16.32 -30.99
N SER A 117 -6.81 15.26 -30.62
CA SER A 117 -5.53 14.88 -31.20
C SER A 117 -5.38 13.37 -31.14
N ALA A 118 -4.75 12.79 -32.17
CA ALA A 118 -4.56 11.36 -32.23
C ALA A 118 -3.18 11.00 -32.75
N VAL A 119 -2.66 9.90 -32.22
CA VAL A 119 -1.44 9.22 -32.67
C VAL A 119 -1.74 7.73 -32.82
N SER A 120 -0.89 7.01 -33.52
CA SER A 120 -0.99 5.55 -33.64
C SER A 120 0.35 4.89 -33.35
N ASP A 121 0.28 3.68 -32.83
CA ASP A 121 1.45 2.87 -32.50
C ASP A 121 1.83 1.93 -33.65
N SER A 122 2.98 1.27 -33.51
CA SER A 122 3.48 0.29 -34.48
C SER A 122 2.61 -0.97 -34.58
N SER A 123 1.73 -1.21 -33.61
CA SER A 123 0.77 -2.33 -33.60
C SER A 123 -0.54 -1.98 -34.31
N GLY A 124 -0.68 -0.74 -34.81
CA GLY A 124 -1.89 -0.27 -35.48
C GLY A 124 -3.01 0.12 -34.52
N ASN A 125 -2.72 0.29 -33.22
CA ASN A 125 -3.67 0.90 -32.30
C ASN A 125 -3.70 2.42 -32.50
N ILE A 126 -4.83 3.03 -32.15
CA ILE A 126 -4.99 4.48 -32.18
C ILE A 126 -5.21 4.98 -30.77
N HIS A 127 -4.56 6.09 -30.45
CA HIS A 127 -4.66 6.78 -29.18
C HIS A 127 -5.24 8.16 -29.46
N LEU A 128 -6.36 8.48 -28.83
CA LEU A 128 -7.10 9.72 -29.03
C LEU A 128 -7.18 10.46 -27.70
N THR A 129 -6.86 11.76 -27.71
CA THR A 129 -7.32 12.69 -26.68
C THR A 129 -8.38 13.63 -27.25
N TYR A 130 -9.36 13.99 -26.43
CA TYR A 130 -10.38 14.98 -26.80
C TYR A 130 -10.91 15.74 -25.59
N ILE A 131 -11.50 16.92 -25.82
CA ILE A 131 -12.26 17.64 -24.78
C ILE A 131 -13.76 17.34 -24.94
N ASP A 132 -14.35 16.70 -23.94
CA ASP A 132 -15.75 16.31 -23.99
C ASP A 132 -16.73 17.48 -23.79
N SER A 133 -18.03 17.22 -23.84
CA SER A 133 -19.08 18.22 -23.64
C SER A 133 -19.04 18.93 -22.28
N LEU A 134 -18.35 18.37 -21.28
CA LEU A 134 -18.18 18.95 -19.93
C LEU A 134 -16.84 19.70 -19.78
N SER A 135 -16.06 19.79 -20.86
CA SER A 135 -14.69 20.33 -20.87
C SER A 135 -13.66 19.45 -20.16
N TYR A 136 -13.92 18.14 -20.01
CA TYR A 136 -12.95 17.22 -19.43
C TYR A 136 -12.00 16.70 -20.50
N VAL A 137 -10.74 16.51 -20.13
CA VAL A 137 -9.75 15.88 -21.00
C VAL A 137 -9.96 14.38 -20.94
N GLN A 138 -10.32 13.79 -22.07
CA GLN A 138 -10.56 12.37 -22.20
C GLN A 138 -9.45 11.72 -23.02
N TYR A 139 -9.09 10.49 -22.67
CA TYR A 139 -8.28 9.59 -23.47
C TYR A 139 -9.11 8.37 -23.89
N GLN A 140 -8.96 7.91 -25.13
CA GLN A 140 -9.62 6.71 -25.61
C GLN A 140 -8.72 5.96 -26.60
N LYS A 141 -8.73 4.63 -26.52
CA LYS A 141 -7.91 3.74 -27.37
C LYS A 141 -8.77 2.99 -28.38
N TYR A 142 -8.27 2.81 -29.59
CA TYR A 142 -8.78 1.87 -30.58
C TYR A 142 -7.78 0.73 -30.78
N THR A 143 -8.26 -0.51 -30.79
CA THR A 143 -7.48 -1.71 -31.16
C THR A 143 -8.14 -2.36 -32.39
N THR A 144 -9.23 -3.10 -32.16
CA THR A 144 -10.22 -3.56 -33.15
C THR A 144 -11.53 -2.80 -33.03
N SER A 145 -11.77 -2.17 -31.88
CA SER A 145 -12.88 -1.28 -31.57
C SER A 145 -12.42 -0.19 -30.59
N TRP A 146 -13.19 0.89 -30.50
CA TRP A 146 -12.98 1.93 -29.49
C TRP A 146 -13.30 1.38 -28.09
N GLN A 147 -12.37 1.58 -27.16
CA GLN A 147 -12.49 1.18 -25.76
C GLN A 147 -13.21 2.26 -24.93
N THR A 148 -13.51 1.99 -23.66
CA THR A 148 -14.06 3.00 -22.74
C THR A 148 -13.10 4.17 -22.56
N ALA A 149 -13.63 5.39 -22.50
CA ALA A 149 -12.83 6.60 -22.29
C ALA A 149 -12.34 6.72 -20.83
N VAL A 150 -11.17 7.32 -20.66
CA VAL A 150 -10.51 7.61 -19.38
C VAL A 150 -10.42 9.13 -19.20
N ALA A 151 -10.99 9.65 -18.11
CA ALA A 151 -10.92 11.07 -17.79
C ALA A 151 -9.55 11.43 -17.19
N LEU A 152 -8.68 12.04 -18.00
CA LEU A 152 -7.36 12.50 -17.57
C LEU A 152 -7.42 13.74 -16.68
N ASP A 153 -8.40 14.62 -16.93
CA ASP A 153 -8.65 15.81 -16.11
C ASP A 153 -10.13 16.19 -16.15
N SER A 154 -10.77 16.21 -14.98
CA SER A 154 -12.20 16.51 -14.82
C SER A 154 -12.50 17.97 -14.44
N ASN A 155 -11.58 18.90 -14.71
CA ASN A 155 -11.85 20.33 -14.55
C ASN A 155 -12.67 20.86 -15.73
N ALA A 156 -13.71 21.65 -15.46
CA ALA A 156 -14.63 22.15 -16.49
C ALA A 156 -14.08 23.32 -17.34
N THR A 157 -12.79 23.62 -17.27
CA THR A 157 -12.14 24.73 -18.01
C THR A 157 -10.97 24.28 -18.89
N ASN A 158 -10.81 22.98 -19.15
CA ASN A 158 -9.75 22.50 -20.03
C ASN A 158 -10.05 22.83 -21.50
N GLU A 159 -9.01 23.16 -22.25
CA GLU A 159 -9.06 23.53 -23.67
C GLU A 159 -7.84 22.97 -24.44
N TYR A 160 -7.95 22.89 -25.76
CA TYR A 160 -6.83 22.62 -26.68
C TYR A 160 -5.97 21.40 -26.32
N THR A 161 -6.54 20.19 -26.35
CA THR A 161 -5.75 18.98 -26.07
C THR A 161 -4.90 18.55 -27.26
N THR A 162 -3.70 18.04 -26.98
CA THR A 162 -2.82 17.42 -27.97
C THR A 162 -2.11 16.20 -27.40
N LEU A 163 -1.72 15.26 -28.26
CA LEU A 163 -1.15 13.98 -27.88
C LEU A 163 0.12 13.70 -28.68
N ALA A 164 1.14 13.17 -28.00
CA ALA A 164 2.37 12.64 -28.59
C ALA A 164 2.64 11.21 -28.11
N ILE A 165 3.36 10.42 -28.92
CA ILE A 165 3.82 9.07 -28.54
C ILE A 165 5.34 8.96 -28.58
N ASP A 166 5.93 8.38 -27.55
CA ASP A 166 7.31 7.93 -27.54
C ASP A 166 7.38 6.50 -28.08
N THR A 167 7.71 6.38 -29.37
CA THR A 167 7.82 5.09 -30.05
C THR A 167 9.11 4.34 -29.71
N ALA A 168 10.13 5.03 -29.17
CA ALA A 168 11.36 4.41 -28.70
C ALA A 168 11.23 3.87 -27.26
N GLY A 169 10.45 4.54 -26.41
CA GLY A 169 10.24 4.18 -25.00
C GLY A 169 9.02 3.30 -24.73
N ASN A 170 8.74 2.33 -25.61
CA ASN A 170 7.62 1.39 -25.47
C ASN A 170 6.23 2.06 -25.46
N ASN A 171 5.99 2.96 -26.42
CA ASN A 171 4.71 3.62 -26.67
C ASN A 171 4.20 4.47 -25.48
N GLY A 172 5.10 5.17 -24.78
CA GLY A 172 4.72 6.14 -23.75
C GLY A 172 3.94 7.31 -24.36
N LEU A 173 2.74 7.58 -23.85
CA LEU A 173 1.90 8.68 -24.33
C LEU A 173 2.13 9.94 -23.50
N TYR A 174 2.07 11.09 -24.15
CA TYR A 174 2.14 12.40 -23.51
C TYR A 174 0.96 13.24 -23.96
N ALA A 175 -0.05 13.36 -23.10
CA ALA A 175 -1.23 14.17 -23.32
C ALA A 175 -1.01 15.55 -22.71
N PHE A 176 -1.20 16.60 -23.52
CA PHE A 176 -1.10 17.99 -23.11
C PHE A 176 -2.45 18.69 -23.29
N TRP A 177 -2.71 19.71 -22.48
CA TRP A 177 -3.89 20.57 -22.62
C TRP A 177 -3.65 21.92 -21.94
N VAL A 178 -4.50 22.89 -22.24
CA VAL A 178 -4.50 24.20 -21.60
C VAL A 178 -5.57 24.25 -20.51
N ARG A 179 -5.22 24.79 -19.34
CA ARG A 179 -6.18 25.15 -18.28
C ARG A 179 -5.74 26.44 -17.63
N ALA A 180 -6.65 27.42 -17.54
CA ALA A 180 -6.36 28.72 -16.94
C ALA A 180 -5.07 29.39 -17.49
N ASN A 181 -4.80 29.21 -18.79
CA ASN A 181 -3.58 29.63 -19.51
C ASN A 181 -2.29 28.85 -19.18
N ASP A 182 -2.30 27.90 -18.25
CA ASP A 182 -1.19 26.97 -18.05
C ASP A 182 -1.29 25.83 -19.07
N ILE A 183 -0.14 25.33 -19.54
CA ILE A 183 -0.06 24.08 -20.28
C ILE A 183 0.25 22.98 -19.27
N LEU A 184 -0.66 22.03 -19.18
CA LEU A 184 -0.57 20.87 -18.31
C LEU A 184 -0.29 19.64 -19.15
N TYR A 185 0.25 18.61 -18.52
CA TYR A 185 0.43 17.31 -19.16
C TYR A 185 0.31 16.14 -18.19
N ARG A 186 0.04 14.98 -18.77
CA ARG A 186 0.24 13.67 -18.15
C ARG A 186 0.98 12.77 -19.11
N ARG A 187 1.83 11.92 -18.55
CA ARG A 187 2.41 10.78 -19.26
C ARG A 187 1.59 9.53 -18.93
N GLY A 188 1.33 8.69 -19.91
CA GLY A 188 0.61 7.43 -19.76
C GLY A 188 1.40 6.27 -20.34
N CYS A 189 1.44 5.14 -19.62
CA CYS A 189 2.02 3.90 -20.11
C CYS A 189 0.94 2.83 -20.33
N SER A 190 1.18 1.88 -21.23
CA SER A 190 0.25 0.78 -21.49
C SER A 190 0.02 -0.03 -20.20
N PRO A 191 -1.22 -0.44 -19.85
CA PRO A 191 -2.43 -0.49 -20.68
C PRO A 191 -3.28 0.80 -20.76
N TYR A 192 -2.82 1.89 -20.15
CA TYR A 192 -3.44 3.23 -20.21
C TYR A 192 -4.78 3.37 -19.48
N ALA A 193 -5.04 2.54 -18.45
CA ALA A 193 -6.09 2.82 -17.47
C ALA A 193 -5.72 4.07 -16.65
N LEU A 194 -6.67 4.67 -15.92
CA LEU A 194 -6.43 5.93 -15.19
C LEU A 194 -5.22 5.88 -14.24
N ALA A 195 -4.97 4.73 -13.61
CA ALA A 195 -3.83 4.51 -12.71
C ALA A 195 -2.47 4.44 -13.43
N ASP A 196 -2.48 4.19 -14.75
CA ASP A 196 -1.27 4.12 -15.58
C ASP A 196 -0.87 5.48 -16.16
N TRP A 197 -1.61 6.54 -15.81
CA TRP A 197 -1.28 7.93 -16.11
C TRP A 197 -0.70 8.61 -14.87
N ASP A 198 0.44 9.29 -15.06
CA ASP A 198 1.06 10.11 -14.02
C ASP A 198 0.08 11.19 -13.53
N ALA A 199 0.35 11.74 -12.34
CA ALA A 199 -0.37 12.90 -11.85
C ALA A 199 -0.21 14.12 -12.78
N THR A 200 -1.25 14.94 -12.87
CA THR A 200 -1.23 16.17 -13.70
C THR A 200 -0.06 17.06 -13.28
N SER A 201 0.81 17.37 -14.23
CA SER A 201 1.99 18.22 -14.02
C SER A 201 1.92 19.46 -14.91
N THR A 202 2.48 20.57 -14.45
CA THR A 202 2.61 21.78 -15.26
C THR A 202 3.74 21.61 -16.26
N PHE A 203 3.40 21.57 -17.55
CA PHE A 203 4.39 21.61 -18.62
C PHE A 203 4.95 23.01 -18.78
N GLU A 204 4.08 24.03 -18.77
CA GLU A 204 4.46 25.43 -18.83
C GLU A 204 3.46 26.31 -18.07
N SER A 205 3.95 27.16 -17.17
CA SER A 205 3.11 28.13 -16.48
C SER A 205 2.81 29.34 -17.35
N ALA A 206 1.61 29.89 -17.23
CA ALA A 206 1.17 31.13 -17.86
C ALA A 206 2.09 32.30 -17.53
N GLY A 207 2.49 32.45 -16.27
CA GLY A 207 3.32 33.57 -15.80
C GLY A 207 2.70 34.94 -16.12
N GLY A 208 1.36 35.03 -16.15
CA GLY A 208 0.62 36.23 -16.57
C GLY A 208 0.35 36.34 -18.08
N ASN A 209 0.79 35.37 -18.88
CA ASN A 209 0.51 35.31 -20.32
C ASN A 209 -0.65 34.36 -20.65
N SER A 210 -1.29 34.57 -21.81
CA SER A 210 -2.29 33.66 -22.35
C SER A 210 -1.64 32.64 -23.29
N ASN A 211 -1.48 31.39 -22.85
CA ASN A 211 -1.02 30.29 -23.70
C ASN A 211 -2.23 29.57 -24.31
N ASN A 212 -2.34 29.54 -25.65
CA ASN A 212 -3.46 28.97 -26.40
C ASN A 212 -3.00 28.07 -27.55
N TRP A 213 -3.90 27.21 -28.05
CA TRP A 213 -3.71 26.37 -29.25
C TRP A 213 -2.42 25.54 -29.21
N THR A 214 -2.28 24.67 -28.19
CA THR A 214 -1.11 23.78 -28.10
C THR A 214 -1.20 22.62 -29.09
N VAL A 215 -0.05 22.26 -29.67
CA VAL A 215 0.13 21.10 -30.55
C VAL A 215 1.43 20.40 -30.19
N ALA A 216 1.40 19.07 -30.08
CA ALA A 216 2.59 18.27 -29.82
C ALA A 216 3.11 17.60 -31.10
N GLY A 217 4.38 17.19 -31.07
CA GLY A 217 4.93 16.33 -32.11
C GLY A 217 4.16 15.01 -32.17
N TYR A 218 3.93 14.49 -33.38
CA TYR A 218 3.24 13.21 -33.56
C TYR A 218 3.94 12.07 -32.82
N LYS A 219 5.27 12.00 -32.90
CA LYS A 219 6.09 11.02 -32.17
C LYS A 219 7.40 11.63 -31.69
N ASP A 220 8.11 10.91 -30.82
CA ASP A 220 9.48 11.24 -30.44
C ASP A 220 10.36 11.47 -31.67
N PHE A 221 11.20 12.50 -31.59
CA PHE A 221 12.29 12.62 -32.54
C PHE A 221 13.32 11.53 -32.23
N GLY A 222 14.06 11.05 -33.24
CA GLY A 222 15.16 10.09 -33.04
C GLY A 222 16.28 10.54 -32.08
N SER A 223 16.17 11.74 -31.49
CA SER A 223 16.95 12.26 -30.37
C SER A 223 16.35 11.97 -28.98
N GLY A 224 15.23 11.25 -28.89
CA GLY A 224 14.51 10.95 -27.66
C GLY A 224 13.96 12.20 -26.99
N LYS A 225 13.12 12.96 -27.68
CA LYS A 225 12.44 14.17 -27.16
C LYS A 225 10.99 14.22 -27.61
N ILE A 226 10.10 14.57 -26.69
CA ILE A 226 8.73 14.98 -26.98
C ILE A 226 8.70 16.51 -26.86
N PHE A 227 8.01 17.18 -27.77
CA PHE A 227 7.88 18.64 -27.75
C PHE A 227 6.43 19.05 -27.96
N ALA A 228 6.08 20.20 -27.42
CA ALA A 228 4.84 20.88 -27.69
C ALA A 228 5.12 22.33 -28.09
N GLU A 229 4.37 22.81 -29.07
CA GLU A 229 4.32 24.19 -29.54
C GLU A 229 2.99 24.81 -29.09
N TRP A 230 2.96 26.12 -28.89
CA TRP A 230 1.75 26.86 -28.57
C TRP A 230 1.87 28.32 -28.97
N THR A 231 0.73 28.99 -29.00
CA THR A 231 0.67 30.44 -29.18
C THR A 231 0.60 31.15 -27.84
N GLN A 232 1.26 32.29 -27.72
CA GLN A 232 1.25 33.12 -26.52
C GLN A 232 0.86 34.57 -26.85
N GLY A 233 -0.09 35.10 -26.09
CA GLY A 233 -0.59 36.47 -26.18
C GLY A 233 -2.12 36.54 -26.15
N ALA A 234 -2.67 37.65 -25.67
CA ALA A 234 -4.12 37.85 -25.58
C ALA A 234 -4.77 38.22 -26.92
N ALA A 235 -3.99 38.70 -27.90
CA ALA A 235 -4.46 39.07 -29.23
C ALA A 235 -3.35 38.94 -30.28
N SER A 236 -3.73 38.90 -31.55
CA SER A 236 -2.81 38.90 -32.68
C SER A 236 -1.97 40.20 -32.74
N PRO A 237 -0.66 40.15 -33.05
CA PRO A 237 0.10 38.96 -33.43
C PRO A 237 0.53 38.12 -32.22
N TYR A 238 0.29 36.82 -32.29
CA TYR A 238 0.72 35.87 -31.25
C TYR A 238 2.20 35.51 -31.40
N SER A 239 2.87 35.26 -30.28
CA SER A 239 4.18 34.61 -30.27
C SER A 239 4.02 33.11 -30.41
N ILE A 240 4.85 32.46 -31.22
CA ILE A 240 4.96 30.99 -31.22
C ILE A 240 6.04 30.58 -30.23
N LYS A 241 5.66 29.72 -29.30
CA LYS A 241 6.53 29.17 -28.26
C LYS A 241 6.61 27.67 -28.44
N TRP A 242 7.69 27.08 -27.93
CA TRP A 242 7.88 25.64 -27.91
C TRP A 242 8.73 25.25 -26.71
N LYS A 243 8.54 24.02 -26.25
CA LYS A 243 9.32 23.41 -25.18
C LYS A 243 9.40 21.91 -25.45
N SER A 244 10.45 21.28 -24.95
CA SER A 244 10.61 19.83 -25.04
C SER A 244 10.80 19.21 -23.67
N LEU A 245 10.48 17.93 -23.57
CA LEU A 245 10.77 17.06 -22.44
C LEU A 245 11.59 15.86 -22.92
N THR A 246 12.41 15.32 -22.03
CA THR A 246 13.04 14.01 -22.23
C THR A 246 12.03 12.95 -21.81
N PRO A 247 11.49 12.15 -22.74
CA PRO A 247 10.63 11.05 -22.36
C PRO A 247 11.41 10.05 -21.49
N THR A 248 10.66 9.42 -20.60
CA THR A 248 11.12 8.42 -19.65
C THR A 248 10.46 7.11 -20.06
N SER A 249 11.28 6.08 -20.30
CA SER A 249 10.80 4.80 -20.86
C SER A 249 9.67 4.22 -20.04
N CYS A 250 8.60 3.76 -20.71
CA CYS A 250 7.65 2.86 -20.09
C CYS A 250 8.38 1.52 -19.89
N VAL A 251 8.65 1.16 -18.63
CA VAL A 251 9.37 -0.07 -18.30
C VAL A 251 8.63 -1.29 -18.86
N THR A 252 9.32 -2.07 -19.70
CA THR A 252 8.87 -3.40 -20.15
C THR A 252 9.18 -4.40 -19.04
N GLY A 253 8.43 -4.32 -17.95
CA GLY A 253 8.62 -5.15 -16.78
C GLY A 253 9.81 -4.79 -15.89
N ILE A 254 9.82 -5.38 -14.69
CA ILE A 254 10.84 -5.18 -13.66
C ILE A 254 11.66 -6.47 -13.45
N ASN A 255 12.84 -6.36 -12.87
CA ASN A 255 13.55 -7.53 -12.35
C ASN A 255 13.06 -7.86 -10.94
N ILE A 256 12.88 -9.14 -10.65
CA ILE A 256 12.50 -9.65 -9.33
C ILE A 256 13.59 -10.60 -8.89
N SER A 257 14.27 -10.30 -7.78
CA SER A 257 15.41 -11.07 -7.29
C SER A 257 15.47 -11.16 -5.78
N GLY A 258 16.10 -12.24 -5.31
CA GLY A 258 16.27 -12.52 -3.89
C GLY A 258 17.29 -13.63 -3.66
N ASN A 259 17.69 -13.75 -2.40
CA ASN A 259 18.53 -14.82 -1.89
C ASN A 259 17.67 -15.98 -1.36
N ILE A 260 18.28 -17.15 -1.25
CA ILE A 260 17.69 -18.37 -0.70
C ILE A 260 18.46 -18.69 0.58
N TYR A 261 17.80 -18.62 1.72
CA TYR A 261 18.38 -18.87 3.04
C TYR A 261 17.90 -20.20 3.62
N LEU A 262 18.73 -20.78 4.48
CA LEU A 262 18.31 -21.86 5.38
C LEU A 262 17.28 -21.33 6.40
N ALA A 263 16.67 -22.25 7.16
CA ALA A 263 15.69 -21.90 8.20
C ALA A 263 16.27 -21.04 9.34
N ASP A 264 17.59 -20.93 9.45
CA ASP A 264 18.31 -20.05 10.39
C ASP A 264 18.35 -18.57 9.97
N GLU A 265 17.76 -18.25 8.82
CA GLU A 265 17.58 -16.90 8.27
C GLU A 265 18.84 -16.11 7.93
N THR A 266 20.01 -16.72 8.08
CA THR A 266 21.29 -16.02 8.00
C THR A 266 22.25 -16.73 7.06
N THR A 267 22.19 -18.06 7.00
CA THR A 267 23.04 -18.86 6.14
C THR A 267 22.40 -19.00 4.77
N GLN A 268 23.08 -18.50 3.74
CA GLN A 268 22.63 -18.68 2.37
C GLN A 268 22.74 -20.15 1.96
N ASN A 269 21.70 -20.69 1.35
CA ASN A 269 21.66 -22.09 0.95
C ASN A 269 22.43 -22.32 -0.36
N ALA A 270 23.27 -23.35 -0.40
CA ALA A 270 24.05 -23.76 -1.57
C ALA A 270 23.38 -24.88 -2.40
N THR A 271 22.16 -25.30 -2.03
CA THR A 271 21.35 -26.26 -2.79
C THR A 271 20.68 -25.58 -4.00
N SER A 272 20.57 -26.31 -5.11
CA SER A 272 19.86 -25.82 -6.29
C SER A 272 18.37 -26.14 -6.22
N PHE A 273 17.53 -25.16 -6.55
CA PHE A 273 16.07 -25.29 -6.57
C PHE A 273 15.46 -24.75 -7.85
N THR A 274 14.27 -25.25 -8.17
CA THR A 274 13.35 -24.56 -9.09
C THR A 274 12.57 -23.52 -8.30
N ILE A 275 12.72 -22.26 -8.70
CA ILE A 275 12.00 -21.13 -8.12
C ILE A 275 10.92 -20.73 -9.11
N ALA A 276 9.69 -20.63 -8.65
CA ALA A 276 8.53 -20.21 -9.42
C ALA A 276 8.08 -18.80 -9.01
N LEU A 277 7.57 -18.03 -9.97
CA LEU A 277 7.01 -16.70 -9.78
C LEU A 277 5.63 -16.60 -10.41
N SER A 278 4.66 -16.09 -9.65
CA SER A 278 3.29 -15.78 -10.08
C SER A 278 2.98 -14.31 -9.83
N VAL A 279 2.35 -13.65 -10.82
CA VAL A 279 1.83 -12.28 -10.71
C VAL A 279 0.30 -12.34 -10.71
N ASN A 280 -0.35 -11.80 -9.68
CA ASN A 280 -1.81 -11.80 -9.49
C ASN A 280 -2.47 -13.16 -9.79
N ASN A 281 -1.85 -14.24 -9.31
CA ASN A 281 -2.34 -15.62 -9.54
C ASN A 281 -2.35 -16.07 -11.01
N GLY A 282 -1.60 -15.38 -11.87
CA GLY A 282 -1.37 -15.77 -13.25
C GLY A 282 -0.47 -17.00 -13.38
N ALA A 283 -0.29 -17.47 -14.62
CA ALA A 283 0.60 -18.59 -14.91
C ALA A 283 2.02 -18.33 -14.40
N THR A 284 2.66 -19.38 -13.89
CA THR A 284 3.98 -19.27 -13.28
C THR A 284 5.09 -19.22 -14.33
N THR A 285 6.16 -18.49 -14.00
CA THR A 285 7.45 -18.59 -14.69
C THR A 285 8.46 -19.18 -13.72
N THR A 286 9.37 -20.04 -14.19
CA THR A 286 10.35 -20.73 -13.34
C THR A 286 11.79 -20.42 -13.73
N VAL A 287 12.68 -20.37 -12.74
CA VAL A 287 14.14 -20.36 -12.93
C VAL A 287 14.79 -21.40 -12.02
N THR A 288 15.88 -22.01 -12.47
CA THR A 288 16.71 -22.86 -11.61
C THR A 288 17.84 -22.02 -11.04
N ALA A 289 18.00 -22.04 -9.72
CA ALA A 289 18.92 -21.14 -9.02
C ALA A 289 19.58 -21.83 -7.82
N THR A 290 20.75 -21.33 -7.44
CA THR A 290 21.48 -21.70 -6.22
C THR A 290 21.84 -20.42 -5.50
N SER A 291 21.52 -20.33 -4.21
CA SER A 291 21.82 -19.17 -3.34
C SER A 291 21.10 -17.87 -3.69
N THR A 292 21.01 -17.47 -4.96
CA THR A 292 20.35 -16.25 -5.44
C THR A 292 19.63 -16.55 -6.74
N TYR A 293 18.46 -15.95 -6.94
CA TYR A 293 17.68 -16.07 -8.18
C TYR A 293 17.34 -14.69 -8.76
N THR A 294 17.00 -14.65 -10.05
CA THR A 294 16.50 -13.45 -10.71
C THR A 294 15.53 -13.82 -11.83
N PHE A 295 14.36 -13.19 -11.83
CA PHE A 295 13.47 -13.14 -12.98
C PHE A 295 13.66 -11.79 -13.67
N SER A 296 13.93 -11.80 -14.96
CA SER A 296 14.15 -10.58 -15.74
C SER A 296 12.90 -10.17 -16.51
N THR A 297 12.68 -8.86 -16.67
CA THR A 297 11.61 -8.30 -17.51
C THR A 297 10.20 -8.80 -17.16
N VAL A 298 9.92 -8.99 -15.86
CA VAL A 298 8.61 -9.45 -15.38
C VAL A 298 7.58 -8.35 -15.58
N THR A 299 6.58 -8.62 -16.42
CA THR A 299 5.52 -7.66 -16.71
C THR A 299 4.58 -7.54 -15.51
N VAL A 300 4.50 -6.35 -14.93
CA VAL A 300 3.71 -6.02 -13.75
C VAL A 300 3.20 -4.58 -13.82
N ALA A 301 2.12 -4.30 -13.12
CA ALA A 301 1.60 -2.96 -12.85
C ALA A 301 1.69 -2.63 -11.35
N SER A 302 1.54 -1.35 -11.01
CA SER A 302 1.49 -0.91 -9.62
C SER A 302 0.33 -1.58 -8.87
N GLY A 303 0.61 -2.14 -7.69
CA GLY A 303 -0.38 -2.85 -6.87
C GLY A 303 -0.57 -4.33 -7.21
N ASP A 304 0.17 -4.85 -8.19
CA ASP A 304 0.18 -6.28 -8.49
C ASP A 304 0.81 -7.07 -7.34
N SER A 305 0.13 -8.15 -6.98
CA SER A 305 0.62 -9.14 -6.02
C SER A 305 1.61 -10.08 -6.70
N ILE A 306 2.73 -10.36 -6.05
CA ILE A 306 3.77 -11.27 -6.50
C ILE A 306 3.93 -12.35 -5.44
N ALA A 307 3.87 -13.61 -5.87
CA ALA A 307 4.30 -14.77 -5.09
C ALA A 307 5.56 -15.34 -5.74
N VAL A 308 6.61 -15.54 -4.95
CA VAL A 308 7.79 -16.31 -5.34
C VAL A 308 7.95 -17.48 -4.39
N TYR A 309 8.22 -18.67 -4.90
CA TYR A 309 8.29 -19.86 -4.08
C TYR A 309 9.21 -20.94 -4.66
N ILE A 310 9.67 -21.85 -3.80
CA ILE A 310 10.35 -23.09 -4.22
C ILE A 310 9.28 -24.08 -4.68
N GLU A 311 9.42 -24.63 -5.89
CA GLU A 311 8.46 -25.55 -6.49
C GLU A 311 9.00 -26.97 -6.59
N GLY A 312 8.14 -27.95 -6.32
CA GLY A 312 8.37 -29.35 -6.68
C GLY A 312 9.38 -30.04 -5.77
N THR A 313 9.46 -29.60 -4.51
CA THR A 313 10.36 -30.18 -3.51
C THR A 313 9.59 -30.58 -2.25
N THR A 314 10.28 -31.15 -1.27
CA THR A 314 9.71 -31.41 0.06
C THR A 314 10.00 -30.27 1.05
N THR A 315 10.82 -29.29 0.66
CA THR A 315 11.28 -28.22 1.54
C THR A 315 10.95 -26.90 0.89
N ASP A 316 9.75 -26.43 1.16
CA ASP A 316 9.20 -25.26 0.49
C ASP A 316 9.63 -23.96 1.18
N ALA A 317 9.51 -22.87 0.43
CA ALA A 317 9.64 -21.52 0.93
C ALA A 317 8.71 -20.66 0.09
N ASN A 318 7.99 -19.72 0.70
CA ASN A 318 7.12 -18.80 -0.02
C ASN A 318 7.47 -17.37 0.37
N THR A 319 7.44 -16.45 -0.60
CA THR A 319 7.60 -15.02 -0.37
C THR A 319 6.53 -14.26 -1.13
N PHE A 320 5.78 -13.41 -0.43
CA PHE A 320 4.76 -12.56 -1.00
C PHE A 320 5.15 -11.09 -0.94
N THR A 321 4.90 -10.34 -2.01
CA THR A 321 5.18 -8.90 -2.08
C THR A 321 4.22 -8.19 -3.04
N VAL A 322 4.14 -6.87 -2.94
CA VAL A 322 3.39 -6.01 -3.86
C VAL A 322 4.35 -5.04 -4.54
N THR A 323 4.24 -4.92 -5.86
CA THR A 323 5.14 -4.05 -6.66
C THR A 323 4.56 -2.66 -6.91
N ASP A 324 5.44 -1.67 -7.08
CA ASP A 324 5.10 -0.35 -7.61
C ASP A 324 4.94 -0.34 -9.14
N GLY A 325 5.30 -1.43 -9.83
CA GLY A 325 5.28 -1.54 -11.28
C GLY A 325 6.41 -0.80 -12.01
N LEU A 326 7.33 -0.17 -11.26
CA LEU A 326 8.31 0.77 -11.79
C LEU A 326 9.75 0.40 -11.42
N THR A 327 9.97 -0.04 -10.19
CA THR A 327 11.31 -0.35 -9.67
C THR A 327 11.53 -1.85 -9.56
N ASN A 328 12.80 -2.27 -9.71
CA ASN A 328 13.16 -3.66 -9.51
C ASN A 328 12.89 -4.06 -8.05
N ALA A 329 12.17 -5.17 -7.88
CA ALA A 329 11.96 -5.75 -6.56
C ALA A 329 13.19 -6.58 -6.18
N THR A 330 14.14 -5.92 -5.54
CA THR A 330 15.30 -6.56 -4.92
C THR A 330 14.98 -6.94 -3.48
N SER A 331 15.61 -8.01 -2.98
CA SER A 331 15.37 -8.56 -1.62
C SER A 331 13.98 -9.17 -1.45
N VAL A 332 13.53 -9.92 -2.45
CA VAL A 332 12.40 -10.84 -2.32
C VAL A 332 12.99 -12.17 -1.82
N ASP A 333 13.49 -12.22 -0.60
CA ASP A 333 14.27 -13.37 -0.14
C ASP A 333 13.37 -14.56 0.24
N LEU A 334 13.86 -15.78 0.02
CA LEU A 334 13.21 -17.05 0.38
C LEU A 334 13.91 -17.68 1.58
N TYR A 335 13.13 -18.23 2.51
CA TYR A 335 13.61 -18.89 3.71
C TYR A 335 13.01 -20.28 3.81
N LEU A 336 13.85 -21.32 3.83
CA LEU A 336 13.36 -22.70 3.86
C LEU A 336 12.43 -22.94 5.06
N GLY A 337 11.24 -23.49 4.78
CA GLY A 337 10.21 -23.81 5.76
C GLY A 337 9.40 -22.60 6.26
N LYS A 338 9.53 -21.43 5.63
CA LYS A 338 8.89 -20.20 6.10
C LYS A 338 8.06 -19.51 5.02
N VAL A 339 7.16 -18.65 5.47
CA VAL A 339 6.46 -17.68 4.63
C VAL A 339 7.01 -16.31 4.91
N ALA A 340 7.72 -15.74 3.93
CA ALA A 340 8.20 -14.38 3.99
C ALA A 340 7.20 -13.40 3.38
N ILE A 341 7.13 -12.19 3.95
CA ILE A 341 6.30 -11.10 3.46
C ILE A 341 7.19 -9.86 3.32
N GLY A 342 7.20 -9.29 2.12
CA GLY A 342 7.88 -8.04 1.82
C GLY A 342 6.97 -7.06 1.09
N ASN A 343 7.52 -5.92 0.68
CA ASN A 343 6.86 -4.98 -0.22
C ASN A 343 7.89 -4.27 -1.13
N ASN A 344 7.45 -3.87 -2.33
CA ASN A 344 8.20 -3.03 -3.28
C ASN A 344 7.35 -1.85 -3.78
N ASN A 345 6.32 -1.47 -3.03
CA ASN A 345 5.34 -0.45 -3.41
C ASN A 345 5.47 0.86 -2.60
N SER A 346 6.56 1.07 -1.85
CA SER A 346 6.79 2.15 -0.87
C SER A 346 5.77 2.25 0.30
N SER A 347 4.65 1.54 0.20
CA SER A 347 3.57 1.44 1.19
C SER A 347 3.74 0.16 2.01
N THR A 348 2.72 -0.69 2.08
CA THR A 348 2.68 -1.97 2.79
C THR A 348 2.10 -3.08 1.90
N THR A 349 2.36 -4.33 2.25
CA THR A 349 1.63 -5.48 1.70
C THR A 349 0.47 -5.82 2.62
N LEU A 350 -0.74 -5.92 2.07
CA LEU A 350 -1.93 -6.32 2.82
C LEU A 350 -2.22 -7.80 2.69
N ASN A 351 -2.97 -8.38 3.65
CA ASN A 351 -3.51 -9.73 3.47
C ASN A 351 -4.36 -9.83 2.19
N SER A 352 -5.15 -8.79 1.87
CA SER A 352 -5.93 -8.77 0.63
C SER A 352 -5.06 -8.81 -0.63
N ASP A 353 -3.81 -8.37 -0.56
CA ASP A 353 -2.87 -8.48 -1.67
C ASP A 353 -2.28 -9.89 -1.75
N ILE A 354 -1.90 -10.48 -0.61
CA ILE A 354 -1.45 -11.87 -0.52
C ILE A 354 -2.56 -12.80 -1.04
N CYS A 355 -3.80 -12.58 -0.62
CA CYS A 355 -4.95 -13.42 -0.97
C CYS A 355 -5.44 -13.26 -2.42
N LYS A 356 -4.86 -12.36 -3.21
CA LYS A 356 -5.00 -12.42 -4.68
C LYS A 356 -4.40 -13.71 -5.24
N GLN A 357 -3.42 -14.32 -4.56
CA GLN A 357 -2.68 -15.52 -4.95
C GLN A 357 -3.39 -16.81 -4.53
N SER A 358 -4.57 -17.08 -5.07
CA SER A 358 -5.42 -18.19 -4.59
C SER A 358 -5.03 -19.59 -5.09
N ASN A 359 -4.28 -19.69 -6.19
CA ASN A 359 -3.82 -20.96 -6.78
C ASN A 359 -2.31 -21.18 -6.66
N TYR A 360 -1.53 -20.13 -6.43
CA TYR A 360 -0.08 -20.16 -6.38
C TYR A 360 0.43 -19.50 -5.08
N PRO A 361 1.39 -20.08 -4.37
CA PRO A 361 2.01 -21.38 -4.57
C PRO A 361 1.00 -22.53 -4.65
N THR A 362 1.35 -23.61 -5.36
CA THR A 362 0.41 -24.72 -5.55
C THR A 362 0.13 -25.41 -4.21
N THR A 363 -0.95 -26.18 -4.10
CA THR A 363 -1.32 -26.82 -2.82
C THR A 363 -0.22 -27.70 -2.21
N THR A 364 0.72 -28.19 -3.02
CA THR A 364 1.86 -28.99 -2.53
C THR A 364 3.01 -28.15 -2.01
N ASP A 365 3.18 -26.91 -2.51
CA ASP A 365 4.28 -26.02 -2.14
C ASP A 365 3.82 -24.85 -1.25
N ASN A 366 2.52 -24.77 -0.96
CA ASN A 366 1.91 -23.65 -0.27
C ASN A 366 1.97 -23.82 1.23
N LEU A 367 2.62 -22.87 1.88
CA LEU A 367 2.79 -22.78 3.31
C LEU A 367 1.81 -21.77 3.95
N LEU A 368 0.99 -21.07 3.15
CA LEU A 368 0.04 -20.06 3.60
C LEU A 368 -1.32 -20.13 2.87
N PHE A 369 -2.39 -20.30 3.64
CA PHE A 369 -3.75 -20.31 3.09
C PHE A 369 -4.45 -18.98 3.28
N CYS A 370 -5.30 -18.65 2.30
CA CYS A 370 -6.16 -17.48 2.33
C CYS A 370 -7.63 -17.88 2.38
N SER A 371 -8.38 -17.24 3.27
CA SER A 371 -9.84 -17.30 3.30
C SER A 371 -10.39 -15.88 3.38
N VAL A 372 -10.95 -15.40 2.26
CA VAL A 372 -11.27 -13.99 2.06
C VAL A 372 -9.99 -13.14 2.16
N ASN A 373 -9.79 -12.41 3.27
CA ASN A 373 -8.58 -11.63 3.54
C ASN A 373 -7.87 -12.14 4.81
N ASN A 374 -8.27 -13.29 5.35
CA ASN A 374 -7.60 -13.89 6.50
C ASN A 374 -6.48 -14.80 5.99
N ILE A 375 -5.30 -14.68 6.58
CA ILE A 375 -4.18 -15.55 6.27
C ILE A 375 -3.94 -16.54 7.40
N THR A 376 -3.66 -17.79 7.03
CA THR A 376 -3.35 -18.86 7.97
C THR A 376 -2.12 -19.62 7.48
N ALA A 377 -1.00 -19.49 8.19
CA ALA A 377 0.18 -20.29 7.92
C ALA A 377 -0.06 -21.75 8.30
N THR A 378 0.57 -22.66 7.57
CA THR A 378 0.60 -24.10 7.86
C THR A 378 1.20 -24.37 9.24
N SER A 379 0.94 -25.56 9.78
CA SER A 379 1.46 -25.95 11.10
C SER A 379 2.99 -25.97 11.13
N GLY A 380 3.57 -25.28 12.11
CA GLY A 380 5.01 -25.18 12.32
C GLY A 380 5.72 -24.18 11.42
N VAL A 381 4.98 -23.39 10.63
CA VAL A 381 5.55 -22.41 9.72
C VAL A 381 5.53 -21.01 10.33
N GLU A 382 6.69 -20.38 10.29
CA GLU A 382 6.87 -18.98 10.65
C GLU A 382 6.37 -18.04 9.55
N VAL A 383 5.69 -16.98 9.96
CA VAL A 383 5.45 -15.79 9.14
C VAL A 383 6.55 -14.77 9.42
N HIS A 384 7.37 -14.51 8.41
CA HIS A 384 8.58 -13.71 8.50
C HIS A 384 8.42 -12.40 7.72
N ILE A 385 8.44 -11.25 8.40
CA ILE A 385 8.41 -9.94 7.73
C ILE A 385 9.84 -9.54 7.39
N LEU A 386 10.12 -9.39 6.10
CA LEU A 386 11.45 -9.15 5.57
C LEU A 386 12.06 -7.83 6.04
N GLN A 387 13.39 -7.78 6.07
CA GLN A 387 14.16 -6.60 6.47
C GLN A 387 13.76 -5.35 5.68
N ASN A 388 13.59 -4.22 6.36
CA ASN A 388 13.17 -2.94 5.75
C ASN A 388 11.83 -2.98 5.02
N LYS A 389 11.02 -4.03 5.19
CA LYS A 389 9.71 -4.16 4.54
C LYS A 389 8.56 -3.87 5.49
N LYS A 390 7.38 -3.64 4.92
CA LYS A 390 6.17 -3.31 5.65
C LYS A 390 5.05 -4.28 5.32
N TYR A 391 4.36 -4.71 6.37
CA TYR A 391 3.21 -5.59 6.33
C TYR A 391 2.07 -5.01 7.17
N ASP A 392 0.84 -5.15 6.70
CA ASP A 392 -0.36 -4.83 7.48
C ASP A 392 -1.40 -5.91 7.21
N THR A 393 -1.96 -6.50 8.25
CA THR A 393 -3.06 -7.47 8.07
C THR A 393 -4.24 -6.89 7.28
N GLY A 394 -4.53 -5.58 7.42
CA GLY A 394 -5.73 -4.92 6.91
C GLY A 394 -6.89 -4.95 7.91
N ILE A 395 -7.75 -3.92 7.89
CA ILE A 395 -8.86 -3.78 8.84
C ILE A 395 -9.80 -4.99 8.75
N GLY A 396 -10.01 -5.66 9.89
CA GLY A 396 -10.89 -6.82 9.99
C GLY A 396 -10.31 -8.14 9.48
N ALA A 397 -9.08 -8.14 8.98
CA ALA A 397 -8.39 -9.33 8.50
C ALA A 397 -7.46 -9.94 9.56
N THR A 398 -7.50 -11.26 9.72
CA THR A 398 -6.73 -11.97 10.75
C THR A 398 -5.41 -12.52 10.21
N LEU A 399 -4.42 -12.64 11.10
CA LEU A 399 -3.22 -13.45 10.91
C LEU A 399 -3.26 -14.63 11.90
N THR A 400 -3.08 -15.84 11.39
CA THR A 400 -3.00 -17.05 12.22
C THR A 400 -1.78 -17.88 11.83
N THR A 401 -0.96 -18.24 12.80
CA THR A 401 0.04 -19.32 12.67
C THR A 401 -0.39 -20.52 13.49
N GLN A 402 0.07 -21.71 13.12
CA GLN A 402 -0.39 -22.97 13.70
C GLN A 402 0.77 -23.82 14.21
N GLY A 403 0.53 -24.67 15.20
CA GLY A 403 1.47 -25.68 15.68
C GLY A 403 2.74 -25.11 16.35
N ALA A 404 3.57 -26.03 16.88
CA ALA A 404 4.87 -25.67 17.43
C ALA A 404 5.81 -25.20 16.32
N GLY A 405 6.41 -24.02 16.48
CA GLY A 405 7.20 -23.35 15.44
C GLY A 405 6.40 -22.42 14.54
N GLY A 406 5.08 -22.32 14.73
CA GLY A 406 4.24 -21.31 14.09
C GLY A 406 4.52 -19.92 14.64
N ASP A 407 5.64 -19.33 14.24
CA ASP A 407 6.19 -18.10 14.82
C ASP A 407 5.78 -16.86 13.99
N LEU A 408 5.86 -15.68 14.60
CA LEU A 408 5.87 -14.39 13.90
C LEU A 408 7.22 -13.71 14.14
N HIS A 409 7.96 -13.45 13.07
CA HIS A 409 9.24 -12.76 13.14
C HIS A 409 9.20 -11.48 12.30
N LEU A 410 9.51 -10.34 12.93
CA LEU A 410 9.76 -9.08 12.25
C LEU A 410 11.27 -8.82 12.21
N SER A 411 11.85 -8.85 11.00
CA SER A 411 13.27 -8.56 10.78
C SER A 411 13.64 -7.10 11.07
N THR A 412 14.94 -6.81 11.19
CA THR A 412 15.46 -5.46 11.43
C THR A 412 14.82 -4.40 10.51
N SER A 413 14.41 -3.28 11.11
CA SER A 413 13.79 -2.15 10.41
C SER A 413 12.50 -2.47 9.64
N SER A 414 11.94 -3.67 9.81
CA SER A 414 10.62 -4.00 9.28
C SER A 414 9.50 -3.36 10.10
N GLN A 415 8.33 -3.23 9.50
CA GLN A 415 7.14 -2.70 10.17
C GLN A 415 5.96 -3.66 9.96
N ALA A 416 5.27 -4.03 11.03
CA ALA A 416 4.02 -4.78 10.94
C ALA A 416 2.89 -4.06 11.68
N THR A 417 1.74 -3.95 11.02
CA THR A 417 0.49 -3.49 11.65
C THR A 417 -0.50 -4.65 11.77
N LEU A 418 -0.92 -4.95 12.99
CA LEU A 418 -1.94 -5.96 13.30
C LEU A 418 -3.28 -5.24 13.54
N SER A 419 -4.19 -5.38 12.58
CA SER A 419 -5.41 -4.58 12.44
C SER A 419 -6.69 -5.33 12.81
N ALA A 420 -6.56 -6.58 13.24
CA ALA A 420 -7.61 -7.39 13.84
C ALA A 420 -7.00 -8.49 14.73
N THR A 421 -7.85 -9.40 15.20
CA THR A 421 -7.42 -10.55 16.01
C THR A 421 -6.29 -11.32 15.33
N THR A 422 -5.21 -11.52 16.07
CA THR A 422 -4.01 -12.23 15.61
C THR A 422 -3.71 -13.39 16.54
N THR A 423 -3.41 -14.56 16.00
CA THR A 423 -3.08 -15.77 16.77
C THR A 423 -1.74 -16.31 16.33
N ILE A 424 -0.76 -16.25 17.21
CA ILE A 424 0.58 -16.78 16.99
C ILE A 424 0.76 -18.01 17.87
N SER A 425 0.81 -19.20 17.25
CA SER A 425 0.92 -20.47 18.00
C SER A 425 2.27 -20.66 18.68
N GLY A 426 3.32 -20.03 18.15
CA GLY A 426 4.68 -20.08 18.69
C GLY A 426 5.17 -18.73 19.18
N ASN A 427 6.41 -18.39 18.85
CA ASN A 427 7.11 -17.21 19.35
C ASN A 427 6.72 -15.95 18.58
N VAL A 428 6.81 -14.81 19.27
CA VAL A 428 6.83 -13.48 18.64
C VAL A 428 8.21 -12.88 18.82
N THR A 429 8.86 -12.53 17.71
CA THR A 429 10.16 -11.88 17.68
C THR A 429 10.06 -10.55 16.96
N ILE A 430 10.37 -9.45 17.66
CA ILE A 430 10.49 -8.10 17.11
C ILE A 430 11.96 -7.72 17.17
N SER A 431 12.67 -7.85 16.05
CA SER A 431 14.11 -7.60 15.99
C SER A 431 14.45 -6.13 16.18
N SER A 432 15.73 -5.86 16.46
CA SER A 432 16.21 -4.48 16.64
C SER A 432 15.86 -3.58 15.45
N GLY A 433 15.35 -2.38 15.74
CA GLY A 433 14.87 -1.42 14.74
C GLY A 433 13.53 -1.78 14.08
N ALA A 434 12.99 -2.99 14.28
CA ALA A 434 11.67 -3.36 13.80
C ALA A 434 10.57 -2.68 14.64
N THR A 435 9.40 -2.49 14.05
CA THR A 435 8.22 -1.95 14.75
C THR A 435 7.01 -2.86 14.53
N SER A 436 6.42 -3.32 15.64
CA SER A 436 5.09 -3.95 15.63
C SER A 436 4.09 -2.98 16.23
N THR A 437 2.99 -2.71 15.52
CA THR A 437 1.93 -1.82 15.97
C THR A 437 0.60 -2.55 15.92
N ILE A 438 -0.13 -2.55 17.03
CA ILE A 438 -1.54 -2.93 17.00
C ILE A 438 -2.33 -1.72 16.52
N TYR A 439 -3.21 -1.90 15.54
CA TYR A 439 -3.95 -0.80 14.95
C TYR A 439 -4.82 -0.08 16.00
N ALA A 440 -4.80 1.25 15.98
CA ALA A 440 -5.57 2.07 16.92
C ALA A 440 -7.05 2.04 16.54
N THR A 441 -7.90 1.45 17.39
CA THR A 441 -9.35 1.43 17.20
C THR A 441 -10.09 1.66 18.51
N THR A 442 -11.40 1.88 18.43
CA THR A 442 -12.27 1.96 19.60
C THR A 442 -12.64 0.59 20.19
N THR A 443 -12.33 -0.49 19.47
CA THR A 443 -12.57 -1.88 19.88
C THR A 443 -11.27 -2.55 20.30
N LEU A 444 -11.33 -3.44 21.28
CA LEU A 444 -10.14 -4.19 21.70
C LEU A 444 -9.71 -5.16 20.60
N ILE A 445 -8.44 -5.10 20.22
CA ILE A 445 -7.79 -6.11 19.38
C ILE A 445 -7.11 -7.14 20.26
N ASN A 446 -7.30 -8.43 19.96
CA ASN A 446 -6.69 -9.53 20.70
C ASN A 446 -5.48 -10.10 19.94
N VAL A 447 -4.36 -10.27 20.63
CA VAL A 447 -3.17 -10.96 20.14
C VAL A 447 -2.87 -12.14 21.05
N SER A 448 -3.00 -13.36 20.54
CA SER A 448 -2.67 -14.58 21.28
C SER A 448 -1.26 -15.06 20.92
N VAL A 449 -0.48 -15.44 21.93
CA VAL A 449 0.91 -15.91 21.78
C VAL A 449 1.12 -17.21 22.56
N GLY A 450 1.42 -18.29 21.83
CA GLY A 450 1.65 -19.62 22.40
C GLY A 450 3.11 -19.92 22.78
N GLY A 451 4.03 -18.97 22.54
CA GLY A 451 5.47 -19.13 22.77
C GLY A 451 6.10 -17.98 23.56
N ASN A 452 7.37 -17.73 23.29
CA ASN A 452 8.14 -16.63 23.86
C ASN A 452 7.73 -15.30 23.24
N TRP A 453 7.90 -14.22 24.01
CA TRP A 453 7.84 -12.86 23.50
C TRP A 453 9.22 -12.22 23.60
N THR A 454 9.82 -11.88 22.46
CA THR A 454 11.13 -11.23 22.40
C THR A 454 11.03 -9.93 21.63
N ASN A 455 11.01 -8.81 22.33
CA ASN A 455 11.05 -7.48 21.71
C ASN A 455 12.40 -6.80 21.95
N SER A 456 13.18 -6.66 20.88
CA SER A 456 14.40 -5.84 20.81
C SER A 456 14.21 -4.59 19.95
N GLY A 457 13.02 -4.39 19.39
CA GLY A 457 12.62 -3.23 18.59
C GLY A 457 11.60 -2.38 19.34
N ASN A 458 10.54 -1.97 18.65
CA ASN A 458 9.44 -1.18 19.22
C ASN A 458 8.12 -1.94 19.12
N PHE A 459 7.36 -1.98 20.21
CA PHE A 459 5.99 -2.48 20.23
C PHE A 459 5.03 -1.38 20.67
N THR A 460 3.99 -1.12 19.86
CA THR A 460 2.93 -0.17 20.19
C THR A 460 1.62 -0.92 20.39
N ALA A 461 1.21 -1.06 21.65
CA ALA A 461 0.04 -1.84 22.03
C ALA A 461 -1.29 -1.18 21.67
N ASN A 462 -1.38 0.15 21.63
CA ASN A 462 -2.65 0.90 21.57
C ASN A 462 -3.69 0.29 22.54
N THR A 463 -4.97 0.21 22.17
CA THR A 463 -6.01 -0.40 23.00
C THR A 463 -6.15 -1.88 22.62
N SER A 464 -5.26 -2.74 23.14
CA SER A 464 -5.22 -4.18 22.83
C SER A 464 -5.11 -5.08 24.05
N THR A 465 -5.35 -6.37 23.84
CA THR A 465 -5.09 -7.43 24.82
C THR A 465 -4.11 -8.43 24.23
N VAL A 466 -2.95 -8.55 24.87
CA VAL A 466 -2.01 -9.66 24.58
C VAL A 466 -2.32 -10.80 25.55
N THR A 467 -2.56 -11.99 25.00
CA THR A 467 -2.89 -13.20 25.77
C THR A 467 -1.85 -14.28 25.53
N PHE A 468 -1.11 -14.65 26.56
CA PHE A 468 -0.19 -15.78 26.53
C PHE A 468 -0.93 -17.09 26.80
N THR A 469 -0.82 -18.06 25.89
CA THR A 469 -1.65 -19.28 25.87
C THR A 469 -0.86 -20.59 25.94
N ALA A 470 0.47 -20.52 25.98
CA ALA A 470 1.34 -21.68 26.11
C ALA A 470 0.94 -22.58 27.30
N THR A 471 0.81 -23.88 27.08
CA THR A 471 0.57 -24.87 28.16
C THR A 471 1.85 -25.54 28.65
N ALA A 472 2.98 -25.26 28.00
CA ALA A 472 4.29 -25.79 28.35
C ALA A 472 5.10 -24.72 29.09
N SER A 473 5.81 -25.14 30.14
CA SER A 473 6.70 -24.29 30.94
C SER A 473 7.91 -23.76 30.16
N GLY A 474 8.71 -22.91 30.82
CA GLY A 474 9.98 -22.40 30.30
C GLY A 474 9.85 -21.31 29.24
N LYS A 475 8.71 -20.61 29.15
CA LYS A 475 8.57 -19.47 28.25
C LYS A 475 9.20 -18.22 28.87
N THR A 476 9.62 -17.30 28.01
CA THR A 476 10.24 -16.04 28.42
C THR A 476 9.52 -14.85 27.82
N ILE A 477 9.54 -13.73 28.55
CA ILE A 477 9.04 -12.44 28.08
C ILE A 477 10.14 -11.39 28.25
N THR A 478 10.53 -10.80 27.13
CA THR A 478 11.40 -9.61 27.04
C THR A 478 10.60 -8.52 26.33
N THR A 479 10.18 -7.50 27.06
CA THR A 479 9.33 -6.40 26.56
C THR A 479 10.09 -5.35 25.77
N GLY A 480 11.40 -5.24 25.95
CA GLY A 480 12.21 -4.17 25.35
C GLY A 480 11.82 -2.79 25.87
N GLY A 481 11.20 -2.72 27.06
CA GLY A 481 10.65 -1.49 27.64
C GLY A 481 9.35 -1.00 26.97
N SER A 482 8.79 -1.75 26.02
CA SER A 482 7.49 -1.42 25.42
C SER A 482 6.35 -1.97 26.30
N PRO A 483 5.42 -1.12 26.79
CA PRO A 483 4.36 -1.59 27.67
C PRO A 483 3.30 -2.38 26.89
N PHE A 484 2.68 -3.34 27.58
CA PHE A 484 1.40 -3.90 27.15
C PHE A 484 0.25 -2.97 27.56
N TYR A 485 -0.89 -3.05 26.86
CA TYR A 485 -2.10 -2.36 27.32
C TYR A 485 -2.89 -3.23 28.29
N ASN A 486 -3.56 -4.28 27.81
CA ASN A 486 -3.98 -5.39 28.67
C ASN A 486 -3.06 -6.59 28.45
N LEU A 487 -2.78 -7.31 29.53
CA LEU A 487 -1.99 -8.52 29.51
C LEU A 487 -2.75 -9.65 30.20
N THR A 488 -2.90 -10.78 29.53
CA THR A 488 -3.56 -11.97 30.07
C THR A 488 -2.67 -13.21 29.95
N PHE A 489 -2.67 -14.05 30.98
CA PHE A 489 -2.07 -15.38 30.96
C PHE A 489 -3.18 -16.43 31.08
N ASP A 490 -3.34 -17.28 30.08
CA ASP A 490 -4.47 -18.20 29.94
C ASP A 490 -4.05 -19.64 29.54
N GLY A 491 -2.76 -19.97 29.67
CA GLY A 491 -2.24 -21.29 29.35
C GLY A 491 -2.06 -22.15 30.60
N SER A 492 -2.97 -23.11 30.83
CA SER A 492 -2.87 -24.04 31.96
C SER A 492 -1.56 -24.86 31.88
N GLY A 493 -0.78 -24.85 32.97
CA GLY A 493 0.56 -25.46 33.03
C GLY A 493 1.68 -24.66 32.36
N GLY A 494 1.34 -23.55 31.69
CA GLY A 494 2.31 -22.60 31.15
C GLY A 494 3.06 -21.85 32.24
N GLU A 495 4.31 -21.53 31.98
CA GLU A 495 5.14 -20.68 32.85
C GLU A 495 5.88 -19.65 32.00
N TRP A 496 5.79 -18.37 32.40
CA TRP A 496 6.44 -17.25 31.73
C TRP A 496 7.37 -16.52 32.69
N THR A 497 8.66 -16.54 32.39
CA THR A 497 9.71 -15.88 33.16
C THR A 497 10.05 -14.52 32.56
N LEU A 498 9.85 -13.45 33.31
CA LEU A 498 10.25 -12.11 32.92
C LEU A 498 11.78 -12.01 32.82
N GLN A 499 12.26 -11.44 31.71
CA GLN A 499 13.68 -11.16 31.46
C GLN A 499 14.03 -9.68 31.65
N ASP A 500 13.05 -8.79 31.55
CA ASP A 500 13.15 -7.36 31.80
C ASP A 500 11.95 -6.83 32.60
N ALA A 501 11.97 -5.55 32.96
CA ALA A 501 10.86 -4.94 33.69
C ALA A 501 9.58 -4.97 32.85
N LEU A 502 8.47 -5.34 33.46
CA LEU A 502 7.16 -5.42 32.82
C LEU A 502 6.36 -4.16 33.15
N ASP A 503 5.72 -3.59 32.14
CA ASP A 503 4.76 -2.49 32.29
C ASP A 503 3.44 -2.85 31.60
N VAL A 504 2.33 -2.63 32.31
CA VAL A 504 0.97 -2.88 31.86
C VAL A 504 0.12 -1.63 32.11
N ASN A 505 -0.17 -0.91 31.01
CA ASN A 505 -0.89 0.37 31.03
C ASN A 505 -2.37 0.25 31.40
N ASN A 506 -2.91 -0.96 31.48
CA ASN A 506 -4.26 -1.23 31.96
C ASN A 506 -4.27 -2.53 32.79
N ASN A 507 -5.06 -3.54 32.42
CA ASN A 507 -5.32 -4.68 33.31
C ASN A 507 -4.32 -5.82 33.11
N LEU A 508 -3.85 -6.40 34.23
CA LEU A 508 -3.08 -7.65 34.28
C LEU A 508 -3.96 -8.77 34.85
N ASN A 509 -4.25 -9.78 34.02
CA ASN A 509 -5.09 -10.91 34.38
C ASN A 509 -4.33 -12.23 34.25
N LEU A 510 -4.35 -13.06 35.29
CA LEU A 510 -3.82 -14.41 35.26
C LEU A 510 -5.02 -15.35 35.41
N THR A 511 -5.54 -15.85 34.29
CA THR A 511 -6.67 -16.78 34.27
C THR A 511 -6.21 -18.23 34.38
N ALA A 512 -5.03 -18.55 33.83
CA ALA A 512 -4.36 -19.83 33.99
C ALA A 512 -2.84 -19.72 33.83
N GLY A 513 -2.10 -20.68 34.40
CA GLY A 513 -0.64 -20.76 34.31
C GLY A 513 0.08 -19.85 35.30
N THR A 514 1.39 -19.69 35.15
CA THR A 514 2.24 -19.01 36.14
C THR A 514 3.06 -17.87 35.53
N LEU A 515 2.92 -16.66 36.08
CA LEU A 515 3.87 -15.56 35.82
C LEU A 515 4.99 -15.61 36.87
N ILE A 516 6.25 -15.59 36.41
CA ILE A 516 7.45 -15.64 37.25
C ILE A 516 8.19 -14.31 37.14
N ALA A 517 8.20 -13.54 38.22
CA ALA A 517 8.73 -12.17 38.23
C ALA A 517 10.27 -12.08 38.29
N SER A 518 10.98 -13.13 38.73
CA SER A 518 12.45 -13.18 38.80
C SER A 518 13.07 -12.01 39.60
N SER A 519 13.89 -11.16 38.99
CA SER A 519 14.44 -9.95 39.62
C SER A 519 13.77 -8.67 39.12
N GLN A 520 12.66 -8.79 38.39
CA GLN A 520 12.11 -7.71 37.59
C GLN A 520 11.05 -6.92 38.34
N ASN A 521 11.00 -5.62 38.05
CA ASN A 521 9.91 -4.76 38.48
C ASN A 521 8.71 -4.96 37.55
N ILE A 522 7.50 -4.89 38.12
CA ILE A 522 6.23 -4.99 37.41
C ILE A 522 5.42 -3.73 37.75
N ASN A 523 5.04 -2.95 36.75
CA ASN A 523 4.15 -1.80 36.92
C ASN A 523 2.77 -2.12 36.32
N ILE A 524 1.70 -1.73 37.02
CA ILE A 524 0.32 -2.01 36.64
C ILE A 524 -0.53 -0.77 36.88
N ALA A 525 -1.02 -0.17 35.80
CA ALA A 525 -1.88 1.00 35.92
C ALA A 525 -3.35 0.64 36.21
N GLY A 526 -3.82 -0.54 35.81
CA GLY A 526 -5.20 -1.00 35.94
C GLY A 526 -5.46 -1.95 37.10
N ASP A 527 -6.38 -2.89 36.88
CA ASP A 527 -6.74 -3.96 37.81
C ASP A 527 -5.71 -5.11 37.76
N LEU A 528 -5.51 -5.77 38.89
CA LEU A 528 -4.76 -7.04 38.99
C LEU A 528 -5.71 -8.15 39.40
N THR A 529 -5.85 -9.18 38.57
CA THR A 529 -6.69 -10.34 38.89
C THR A 529 -5.92 -11.64 38.71
N LEU A 530 -5.83 -12.44 39.76
CA LEU A 530 -5.49 -13.86 39.69
C LEU A 530 -6.78 -14.66 39.82
N ALA A 531 -7.23 -15.28 38.73
CA ALA A 531 -8.34 -16.22 38.79
C ALA A 531 -7.89 -17.54 39.44
N SER A 532 -8.85 -18.39 39.80
CA SER A 532 -8.52 -19.75 40.23
C SER A 532 -7.78 -20.49 39.12
N GLY A 533 -6.51 -20.83 39.35
CA GLY A 533 -5.64 -21.50 38.38
C GLY A 533 -4.61 -20.59 37.71
N GLY A 534 -4.68 -19.28 37.93
CA GLY A 534 -3.63 -18.32 37.61
C GLY A 534 -2.73 -18.07 38.82
N TYR A 535 -1.42 -18.27 38.64
CA TYR A 535 -0.43 -18.25 39.71
C TYR A 535 0.64 -17.19 39.47
N PHE A 536 1.21 -16.69 40.57
CA PHE A 536 2.29 -15.72 40.53
C PHE A 536 3.43 -16.18 41.43
N THR A 537 4.63 -16.24 40.85
CA THR A 537 5.85 -16.49 41.62
C THR A 537 6.58 -15.17 41.80
N LYS A 538 6.59 -14.67 43.05
CA LYS A 538 7.27 -13.42 43.39
C LYS A 538 8.76 -13.46 43.10
N GLY A 539 9.26 -12.29 42.76
CA GLY A 539 10.66 -12.01 42.55
C GLY A 539 11.30 -11.24 43.69
N THR A 540 12.50 -10.72 43.44
CA THR A 540 13.17 -9.72 44.30
C THR A 540 12.86 -8.28 43.92
N GLY A 541 12.27 -8.05 42.74
CA GLY A 541 11.79 -6.74 42.30
C GLY A 541 10.48 -6.33 42.97
N THR A 542 9.94 -5.17 42.59
CA THR A 542 8.68 -4.64 43.13
C THR A 542 7.51 -4.86 42.17
N LEU A 543 6.31 -4.99 42.74
CA LEU A 543 5.06 -4.83 42.00
C LEU A 543 4.47 -3.46 42.36
N THR A 544 4.37 -2.55 41.41
CA THR A 544 3.90 -1.19 41.63
C THR A 544 2.58 -0.95 40.92
N PHE A 545 1.59 -0.44 41.65
CA PHE A 545 0.39 0.14 41.06
C PHE A 545 0.64 1.63 40.82
N ASP A 546 0.85 2.02 39.56
CA ASP A 546 1.36 3.35 39.15
C ASP A 546 0.33 4.21 38.39
N GLY A 547 -0.85 3.66 38.13
CA GLY A 547 -1.89 4.34 37.37
C GLY A 547 -2.60 5.46 38.13
N SER A 548 -3.75 5.87 37.59
CA SER A 548 -4.67 6.80 38.24
C SER A 548 -6.00 6.10 38.56
N THR A 549 -6.84 6.76 39.36
CA THR A 549 -8.19 6.31 39.74
C THR A 549 -8.23 5.03 40.59
N ALA A 550 -9.42 4.68 41.07
CA ALA A 550 -9.63 3.46 41.84
C ALA A 550 -9.61 2.21 40.94
N LYS A 551 -8.85 1.20 41.36
CA LYS A 551 -8.75 -0.12 40.74
C LYS A 551 -8.83 -1.23 41.79
N THR A 552 -9.01 -2.45 41.32
CA THR A 552 -9.21 -3.63 42.16
C THR A 552 -8.03 -4.58 42.08
N TRP A 553 -7.67 -5.16 43.22
CA TRP A 553 -6.73 -6.27 43.29
C TRP A 553 -7.42 -7.51 43.85
N THR A 554 -7.44 -8.58 43.06
CA THR A 554 -8.10 -9.85 43.38
C THR A 554 -7.15 -11.02 43.21
N ASP A 555 -7.19 -11.95 44.16
CA ASP A 555 -6.61 -13.29 44.11
C ASP A 555 -7.66 -14.33 44.53
N ASN A 556 -8.23 -15.01 43.55
CA ASN A 556 -9.28 -16.01 43.73
C ASN A 556 -8.72 -17.42 43.98
N ASN A 557 -7.41 -17.60 44.14
CA ASN A 557 -6.85 -18.90 44.51
C ASN A 557 -7.23 -19.28 45.95
N ALA A 558 -7.41 -20.57 46.20
CA ALA A 558 -7.67 -21.07 47.55
C ALA A 558 -6.49 -20.79 48.50
N THR A 559 -5.26 -20.88 47.99
CA THR A 559 -4.04 -20.41 48.67
C THR A 559 -3.59 -19.13 47.99
N LYS A 560 -3.55 -18.04 48.77
CA LYS A 560 -3.16 -16.73 48.24
C LYS A 560 -1.69 -16.71 47.84
N GLN A 561 -1.44 -16.17 46.66
CA GLN A 561 -0.11 -16.00 46.10
C GLN A 561 0.54 -14.79 46.79
N ASP A 562 1.78 -14.96 47.23
CA ASP A 562 2.54 -13.84 47.80
C ASP A 562 3.03 -12.95 46.65
N MET A 563 2.57 -11.70 46.57
CA MET A 563 2.97 -10.75 45.53
C MET A 563 4.37 -10.13 45.76
N GLY A 564 5.06 -10.46 46.84
CA GLY A 564 6.36 -9.88 47.16
C GLY A 564 6.25 -8.47 47.72
N SER A 565 7.12 -7.56 47.25
CA SER A 565 7.10 -6.16 47.66
C SER A 565 6.17 -5.36 46.77
N VAL A 566 5.00 -5.04 47.28
CA VAL A 566 3.96 -4.24 46.60
C VAL A 566 4.09 -2.77 46.97
N ILE A 567 3.93 -1.91 45.98
CA ILE A 567 3.91 -0.46 46.10
C ILE A 567 2.63 0.06 45.45
N ILE A 568 1.93 1.00 46.09
CA ILE A 568 0.86 1.77 45.47
C ILE A 568 1.41 3.19 45.39
N ASP A 569 1.82 3.63 44.20
CA ASP A 569 2.53 4.90 43.99
C ASP A 569 2.22 5.42 42.60
N GLY A 570 1.03 6.01 42.44
CA GLY A 570 0.53 6.51 41.16
C GLY A 570 0.13 7.97 41.24
N SER A 571 -0.85 8.38 40.44
CA SER A 571 -1.44 9.73 40.54
C SER A 571 -2.73 9.66 41.36
N SER A 572 -2.62 9.81 42.68
CA SER A 572 -3.72 9.59 43.64
C SER A 572 -4.40 8.25 43.40
N LYS A 573 -3.58 7.21 43.30
CA LYS A 573 -4.03 5.86 43.01
C LYS A 573 -4.82 5.32 44.19
N THR A 574 -5.92 4.64 43.91
CA THR A 574 -6.62 3.84 44.92
C THR A 574 -6.62 2.38 44.49
N ILE A 575 -6.18 1.47 45.36
CA ILE A 575 -6.31 0.03 45.19
C ILE A 575 -7.23 -0.52 46.27
N ASN A 576 -8.37 -1.04 45.85
CA ASN A 576 -9.30 -1.76 46.72
C ASN A 576 -9.11 -3.27 46.54
N LEU A 577 -9.17 -4.01 47.64
CA LEU A 577 -9.17 -5.47 47.57
C LEU A 577 -10.52 -5.99 47.05
N GLY A 578 -10.45 -6.97 46.14
CA GLY A 578 -11.58 -7.76 45.66
C GLY A 578 -11.64 -9.17 46.27
N SER A 579 -10.62 -9.57 47.03
CA SER A 579 -10.52 -10.82 47.77
C SER A 579 -9.43 -10.72 48.85
N ASP A 580 -9.24 -11.77 49.64
CA ASP A 580 -8.05 -11.85 50.49
C ASP A 580 -6.78 -11.91 49.62
N VAL A 581 -5.68 -11.34 50.11
CA VAL A 581 -4.37 -11.28 49.41
C VAL A 581 -3.20 -11.57 50.33
N LYS A 582 -2.04 -11.90 49.76
CA LYS A 582 -0.81 -12.15 50.49
C LYS A 582 0.37 -11.37 49.92
N ILE A 583 1.22 -10.85 50.80
CA ILE A 583 2.37 -9.99 50.48
C ILE A 583 3.57 -10.24 51.38
N THR A 584 4.74 -9.89 50.88
CA THR A 584 5.96 -9.74 51.69
C THR A 584 6.00 -8.34 52.29
N LYS A 585 5.80 -7.29 51.48
CA LYS A 585 5.78 -5.89 51.93
C LYS A 585 4.73 -5.10 51.16
N LEU A 586 4.08 -4.13 51.81
CA LEU A 586 3.23 -3.13 51.18
C LEU A 586 3.71 -1.73 51.57
N THR A 587 3.91 -0.89 50.56
CA THR A 587 4.16 0.55 50.70
C THR A 587 3.05 1.34 50.04
N ILE A 588 2.45 2.28 50.77
CA ILE A 588 1.49 3.25 50.24
C ILE A 588 2.26 4.56 50.02
N GLY A 589 2.26 5.04 48.77
CA GLY A 589 2.87 6.27 48.31
C GLY A 589 2.21 7.51 48.88
N LEU A 590 2.74 8.67 48.49
CA LEU A 590 2.15 9.95 48.84
C LEU A 590 0.81 10.08 48.10
N ASP A 591 -0.26 10.53 48.77
CA ASP A 591 -1.58 10.77 48.17
C ASP A 591 -2.33 9.54 47.61
N ASP A 592 -1.71 8.36 47.67
CA ASP A 592 -2.33 7.10 47.31
C ASP A 592 -3.12 6.46 48.44
N THR A 593 -4.01 5.53 48.08
CA THR A 593 -4.90 4.83 49.01
C THR A 593 -4.87 3.32 48.82
N PHE A 594 -4.73 2.58 49.92
CA PHE A 594 -5.02 1.15 49.99
C PHE A 594 -6.35 0.92 50.73
N GLY A 595 -7.33 0.32 50.07
CA GLY A 595 -8.61 -0.08 50.65
C GLY A 595 -8.67 -1.59 50.86
N ALA A 596 -8.67 -2.05 52.11
CA ALA A 596 -8.74 -3.48 52.42
C ALA A 596 -10.19 -4.03 52.45
N GLU A 597 -11.19 -3.17 52.43
CA GLU A 597 -12.61 -3.54 52.41
C GLU A 597 -13.00 -4.51 53.54
N SER A 598 -13.53 -5.69 53.22
CA SER A 598 -13.86 -6.75 54.19
C SER A 598 -12.86 -7.92 54.12
N TYR A 599 -11.77 -7.77 53.37
CA TYR A 599 -10.88 -8.86 53.03
C TYR A 599 -9.66 -8.92 53.95
N THR A 600 -9.08 -10.11 54.07
CA THR A 600 -7.85 -10.33 54.81
C THR A 600 -6.64 -10.01 53.94
N PHE A 601 -5.68 -9.26 54.48
CA PHE A 601 -4.37 -9.12 53.86
C PHE A 601 -3.29 -9.70 54.78
N THR A 602 -2.60 -10.73 54.30
CA THR A 602 -1.55 -11.43 55.05
C THR A 602 -0.17 -10.88 54.67
N ILE A 603 0.58 -10.42 55.66
CA ILE A 603 1.92 -9.86 55.53
C ILE A 603 2.94 -10.82 56.12
N THR A 604 3.95 -11.17 55.32
CA THR A 604 4.98 -12.17 55.67
C THR A 604 6.38 -11.59 55.84
N GLY A 605 6.60 -10.34 55.40
CA GLY A 605 7.89 -9.67 55.56
C GLY A 605 8.18 -9.33 57.02
N LEU A 606 9.46 -9.12 57.29
CA LEU A 606 9.99 -8.80 58.61
C LEU A 606 10.84 -7.52 58.49
N GLY A 607 10.88 -6.73 59.55
CA GLY A 607 11.71 -5.53 59.59
C GLY A 607 11.21 -4.47 60.55
N THR A 608 12.06 -3.50 60.86
CA THR A 608 11.76 -2.36 61.71
C THR A 608 12.12 -1.05 60.98
N GLY A 609 11.65 0.09 61.51
CA GLY A 609 11.93 1.40 60.93
C GLY A 609 11.47 1.50 59.47
N ALA A 610 12.36 1.89 58.56
CA ALA A 610 12.09 2.01 57.13
C ALA A 610 11.93 0.65 56.41
N SER A 611 12.41 -0.44 57.02
CA SER A 611 12.30 -1.80 56.46
C SER A 611 11.04 -2.53 56.92
N ARG A 612 10.16 -1.89 57.68
CA ARG A 612 8.89 -2.49 58.10
C ARG A 612 8.07 -3.01 56.91
N PRO A 613 7.35 -4.12 57.06
CA PRO A 613 6.63 -4.77 55.97
C PRO A 613 5.29 -4.09 55.63
N PHE A 614 4.77 -3.21 56.48
CA PHE A 614 3.65 -2.32 56.14
C PHE A 614 4.05 -0.87 56.36
N LEU A 615 4.13 -0.10 55.28
CA LEU A 615 4.59 1.28 55.30
C LEU A 615 3.55 2.19 54.66
N ILE A 616 3.09 3.17 55.42
CA ILE A 616 2.23 4.26 54.93
C ILE A 616 3.08 5.52 54.92
N ASN A 617 3.45 6.01 53.74
CA ASN A 617 4.21 7.26 53.64
C ASN A 617 3.35 8.45 54.04
N SER A 618 4.00 9.54 54.46
CA SER A 618 3.30 10.77 54.89
C SER A 618 2.38 11.29 53.78
N GLY A 619 1.07 11.22 53.98
CA GLY A 619 0.04 11.62 53.01
C GLY A 619 -0.62 10.46 52.26
N GLY A 620 -0.09 9.24 52.37
CA GLY A 620 -0.79 8.02 51.96
C GLY A 620 -1.92 7.66 52.93
N THR A 621 -2.93 6.95 52.43
CA THR A 621 -4.14 6.59 53.18
C THR A 621 -4.34 5.08 53.21
N PHE A 622 -4.58 4.52 54.39
CA PHE A 622 -5.07 3.15 54.54
C PHE A 622 -6.53 3.17 55.00
N ASN A 623 -7.42 2.63 54.17
CA ASN A 623 -8.82 2.42 54.50
C ASN A 623 -9.05 0.95 54.88
N ALA A 624 -9.05 0.69 56.19
CA ALA A 624 -9.21 -0.67 56.71
C ALA A 624 -10.63 -1.23 56.58
N SER A 625 -11.67 -0.39 56.64
CA SER A 625 -13.08 -0.83 56.72
C SER A 625 -13.30 -1.95 57.77
N THR A 626 -13.67 -3.16 57.37
CA THR A 626 -13.88 -4.32 58.27
C THR A 626 -12.84 -5.44 58.09
N SER A 627 -11.75 -5.14 57.39
CA SER A 627 -10.67 -6.08 57.05
C SER A 627 -9.98 -6.68 58.28
N LEU A 628 -9.31 -7.81 58.04
CA LEU A 628 -8.34 -8.40 58.95
C LEU A 628 -6.92 -8.20 58.39
N ALA A 629 -6.00 -7.75 59.24
CA ALA A 629 -4.58 -7.71 58.93
C ALA A 629 -3.89 -8.89 59.63
N GLU A 630 -3.33 -9.83 58.88
CA GLU A 630 -2.63 -10.99 59.44
C GLU A 630 -1.12 -10.83 59.26
N PHE A 631 -0.35 -11.05 60.33
CA PHE A 631 1.11 -10.90 60.33
C PHE A 631 1.78 -12.17 60.80
N ILE A 632 2.76 -12.66 60.04
CA ILE A 632 3.57 -13.82 60.42
C ILE A 632 4.96 -13.33 60.82
N ALA A 633 5.14 -13.03 62.11
CA ALA A 633 6.43 -12.57 62.64
C ALA A 633 7.23 -13.74 63.24
N THR A 634 8.40 -14.02 62.68
CA THR A 634 9.39 -14.96 63.25
C THR A 634 10.56 -14.26 63.94
N SER A 635 10.54 -12.91 63.95
CA SER A 635 11.49 -12.03 64.64
C SER A 635 10.84 -10.67 64.96
N THR A 636 11.53 -9.81 65.71
CA THR A 636 11.09 -8.43 65.98
C THR A 636 10.74 -7.70 64.69
N THR A 637 9.52 -7.17 64.61
CA THR A 637 8.96 -6.52 63.42
C THR A 637 8.08 -5.35 63.85
N ASP A 638 8.28 -4.18 63.24
CA ASP A 638 7.36 -3.04 63.37
C ASP A 638 6.23 -3.23 62.36
N ILE A 639 4.99 -3.08 62.77
CA ILE A 639 3.83 -3.04 61.87
C ILE A 639 3.32 -1.60 61.79
#